data_AF-A0A6P2ZLR2-F1
#
_entry.id   AF-A0A6P2ZLR2-F1
#
_cell.length_a   1.000
_cell.length_b   1.000
_cell.length_c   1.000
_cell.angle_alpha   90.00
_cell.angle_beta   90.00
_cell.angle_gamma   90.00
#
_symmetry.space_group_name_H-M   'P 1'
#
loop_
_entity.id
_entity.type
_entity.pdbx_description
1 polymer ?
#
loop_
_entity_poly.entity_id
_entity_poly.type
_entity_poly.pdbx_seq_one_letter_code
_entity_poly.pdbx_strand_id
1 'polypeptide(L)'
;MASIDELKQRIDLHDLADRLGMKRGRGGNKALYHSPQHDDRSPSLSIYVNHPKHGTGWRDHSADVGGSCIDLVIHARGGTVADAVRYLHDAYGIPLDRQAPAERREKTTVEYIADRCFAERDQVREYLTGRGISASALDAAIAARSLGFNTWTSSKVAAGEVGHAGPAAAFIVRGAGDGRVVAVDMRYIDPALNGSVKTQTQGDKAGYGWTADPRRLDKAKRVFIVESAINALSIDTCALPGTAALALRGLANVDGIDFAFLRGKQVVICLDNDEPFADGHPRAGRRPGPEAAWALYERLTALNISAVLVDQANWFADLADGEKAVKPINDVNDYLQLRGPADLQRALEQLEPWLIAGLAGDATRRGRPRIFLPSHDFAQYWRFRVRPDFTSYITKMDRNEESGVETPVVTDLCGFRIAGISRVSVASATSTMTGDADQAPTVYFAVSVQAPRHGAQLVRRVMLDDQLHNVDQWGKFGPIWAPAPFKRMVNILERGADLGARQAANFVGLAWRDGRLIVNEGPDCYFTEADKQCPYHNLTFPTGPASDARRVITAYQATFKQNAATIPLVWALGGHLKALLGFWPHITIQANKGAGKSTLIKRLERSLAFTMFSGQSLQTEFRLLTSISHTSHPVGWEELSARRQDVIDKAVGLLQENYQYTVTRRGTDMTEYLLCAPVMLAGEDVPVRSLLGKLVRTTLTGKRGPLMPDDLPRFPVRQWLEFLAGLDKRAVADQYATLRDKALANCRASGEDDGAKRMAGNYAAIALAWRYLCEFAGTDPSEGDFPRDLLTEMNGHISETSSDREPWVWIMETAMSEMDCGNYKHPFTFDTVDGEFCLLLNTGHVMDHLAHTSALRDKWNGLPVKSDRVFKAQLKHAGVIVGDKEVERRIYTRRVRYLTPISVDRLAAFGLHVSIREDLATDALQGAAA
;
A
#
# COMPACT_ATOMS: atom_id res chain seq x y z
N MET A 1 29.09 13.39 -13.21
CA MET A 1 28.04 12.40 -13.51
C MET A 1 28.72 11.19 -14.12
N ALA A 2 28.76 10.09 -13.36
CA ALA A 2 29.09 8.77 -13.86
C ALA A 2 28.10 7.79 -13.20
N SER A 3 27.20 7.18 -13.97
CA SER A 3 26.36 6.08 -13.49
C SER A 3 27.22 4.85 -13.14
N ILE A 4 26.63 3.84 -12.48
CA ILE A 4 27.32 2.56 -12.20
C ILE A 4 27.90 1.95 -13.49
N ASP A 5 27.19 2.04 -14.60
CA ASP A 5 27.66 1.51 -15.88
C ASP A 5 28.77 2.36 -16.49
N GLU A 6 28.76 3.68 -16.26
CA GLU A 6 29.90 4.54 -16.61
C GLU A 6 31.13 4.28 -15.73
N LEU A 7 30.97 3.97 -14.44
CA LEU A 7 32.07 3.57 -13.58
C LEU A 7 32.73 2.28 -14.10
N LYS A 8 31.93 1.29 -14.50
CA LYS A 8 32.42 0.03 -15.09
C LYS A 8 33.17 0.24 -16.41
N GLN A 9 32.82 1.26 -17.18
CA GLN A 9 33.47 1.59 -18.44
C GLN A 9 34.74 2.45 -18.28
N ARG A 10 34.76 3.35 -17.27
CA ARG A 10 35.85 4.31 -17.07
C ARG A 10 37.00 3.77 -16.23
N ILE A 11 36.75 2.81 -15.34
CA ILE A 11 37.75 2.31 -14.38
C ILE A 11 38.51 1.12 -14.97
N ASP A 12 39.83 1.26 -15.05
CA ASP A 12 40.74 0.15 -15.33
C ASP A 12 40.87 -0.75 -14.09
N LEU A 13 40.58 -2.04 -14.25
CA LEU A 13 40.64 -3.02 -13.17
C LEU A 13 42.07 -3.28 -12.67
N HIS A 14 43.09 -3.10 -13.51
CA HIS A 14 44.49 -3.22 -13.07
C HIS A 14 44.88 -2.06 -12.14
N ASP A 15 44.52 -0.83 -12.50
CA ASP A 15 44.72 0.35 -11.64
C ASP A 15 43.91 0.24 -10.34
N LEU A 16 42.69 -0.30 -10.42
CA LEU A 16 41.87 -0.54 -9.24
C LEU A 16 42.50 -1.57 -8.30
N ALA A 17 43.02 -2.68 -8.84
CA ALA A 17 43.71 -3.70 -8.06
C ALA A 17 44.94 -3.14 -7.34
N ASP A 18 45.72 -2.28 -8.01
CA ASP A 18 46.88 -1.62 -7.42
C ASP A 18 46.46 -0.65 -6.29
N ARG A 19 45.39 0.14 -6.48
CA ARG A 19 44.82 1.02 -5.43
C ARG A 19 44.23 0.25 -4.24
N LEU A 20 43.74 -0.96 -4.47
CA LEU A 20 43.29 -1.88 -3.44
C LEU A 20 44.43 -2.59 -2.71
N GLY A 21 45.69 -2.34 -3.11
CA GLY A 21 46.88 -2.91 -2.47
C GLY A 21 47.13 -4.38 -2.81
N MET A 22 46.55 -4.87 -3.91
CA MET A 22 46.66 -6.27 -4.30
C MET A 22 48.07 -6.60 -4.81
N LYS A 23 48.65 -7.69 -4.33
CA LYS A 23 50.01 -8.10 -4.72
C LYS A 23 49.99 -8.80 -6.08
N ARG A 24 50.79 -8.30 -7.02
CA ARG A 24 50.95 -8.91 -8.34
C ARG A 24 52.03 -10.00 -8.36
N GLY A 25 51.76 -11.08 -9.09
CA GLY A 25 52.69 -12.19 -9.29
C GLY A 25 53.91 -11.86 -10.16
N ARG A 26 54.88 -12.78 -10.22
CA ARG A 26 56.07 -12.66 -11.09
C ARG A 26 55.69 -13.00 -12.54
N GLY A 27 55.68 -12.01 -13.45
CA GLY A 27 55.38 -12.25 -14.87
C GLY A 27 55.08 -11.02 -15.76
N GLY A 28 55.38 -9.79 -15.31
CA GLY A 28 55.13 -8.57 -16.09
C GLY A 28 53.65 -8.22 -16.26
N ASN A 29 53.29 -7.50 -17.33
CA ASN A 29 51.95 -6.95 -17.56
C ASN A 29 50.82 -7.98 -17.76
N LYS A 30 51.13 -9.29 -17.81
CA LYS A 30 50.15 -10.39 -17.87
C LYS A 30 50.12 -11.24 -16.60
N ALA A 31 50.85 -10.86 -15.56
CA ALA A 31 50.86 -11.57 -14.30
C ALA A 31 49.51 -11.45 -13.58
N LEU A 32 49.06 -12.57 -13.02
CA LEU A 32 47.92 -12.70 -12.13
C LEU A 32 48.20 -12.00 -10.78
N TYR A 33 47.14 -11.71 -10.04
CA TYR A 33 47.19 -11.15 -8.68
C TYR A 33 46.98 -12.26 -7.64
N HIS A 34 47.52 -12.05 -6.46
CA HIS A 34 47.19 -12.84 -5.27
C HIS A 34 45.75 -12.53 -4.83
N SER A 35 45.04 -13.54 -4.29
CA SER A 35 43.69 -13.35 -3.76
C SER A 35 43.72 -12.36 -2.58
N PRO A 36 42.79 -11.39 -2.51
CA PRO A 36 42.75 -10.46 -1.38
C PRO A 36 42.11 -11.05 -0.12
N GLN A 37 41.54 -12.26 -0.20
CA GLN A 37 40.83 -12.92 0.89
C GLN A 37 41.72 -13.84 1.75
N HIS A 38 42.85 -14.30 1.21
CA HIS A 38 43.75 -15.22 1.91
C HIS A 38 45.15 -15.22 1.25
N ASP A 39 46.17 -15.63 2.01
CA ASP A 39 47.53 -15.77 1.50
C ASP A 39 47.67 -17.02 0.61
N ASP A 40 47.73 -16.83 -0.71
CA ASP A 40 47.95 -17.88 -1.70
C ASP A 40 49.43 -18.00 -2.11
N ARG A 41 49.96 -19.24 -2.20
CA ARG A 41 51.35 -19.51 -2.60
C ARG A 41 51.62 -19.16 -4.07
N SER A 42 50.60 -19.27 -4.92
CA SER A 42 50.62 -18.93 -6.33
C SER A 42 49.49 -17.96 -6.64
N PRO A 43 49.74 -16.86 -7.38
CA PRO A 43 48.72 -15.88 -7.75
C PRO A 43 47.52 -16.53 -8.45
N SER A 44 46.31 -16.32 -7.93
CA SER A 44 45.09 -17.02 -8.34
C SER A 44 43.99 -16.13 -8.94
N LEU A 45 44.17 -14.80 -8.95
CA LEU A 45 43.21 -13.83 -9.46
C LEU A 45 43.61 -13.27 -10.82
N SER A 46 42.75 -13.50 -11.81
CA SER A 46 42.88 -13.01 -13.18
C SER A 46 42.02 -11.78 -13.45
N ILE A 47 42.59 -10.80 -14.15
CA ILE A 47 41.86 -9.66 -14.70
C ILE A 47 41.89 -9.81 -16.23
N TYR A 48 40.75 -9.64 -16.87
CA TYR A 48 40.61 -9.72 -18.32
C TYR A 48 39.90 -8.48 -18.86
N VAL A 49 40.43 -7.95 -19.97
CA VAL A 49 39.91 -6.74 -20.63
C VAL A 49 39.38 -7.16 -22.00
N ASN A 50 38.14 -6.79 -22.31
CA ASN A 50 37.47 -7.08 -23.59
C ASN A 50 37.48 -8.57 -24.00
N HIS A 51 37.27 -9.48 -23.04
CA HIS A 51 37.24 -10.91 -23.31
C HIS A 51 36.03 -11.28 -24.20
N PRO A 52 36.21 -12.07 -25.29
CA PRO A 52 35.15 -12.34 -26.28
C PRO A 52 33.85 -12.91 -25.70
N LYS A 53 33.95 -13.66 -24.59
CA LYS A 53 32.81 -14.30 -23.91
C LYS A 53 32.37 -13.60 -22.61
N HIS A 54 33.26 -12.82 -21.98
CA HIS A 54 33.08 -12.38 -20.60
C HIS A 54 33.21 -10.86 -20.42
N GLY A 55 33.45 -10.10 -21.48
CA GLY A 55 33.63 -8.65 -21.42
C GLY A 55 34.88 -8.25 -20.64
N THR A 56 34.86 -7.08 -20.00
CA THR A 56 35.92 -6.64 -19.07
C THR A 56 35.50 -7.00 -17.65
N GLY A 57 36.37 -7.70 -16.93
CA GLY A 57 36.06 -8.23 -15.60
C GLY A 57 37.25 -8.91 -14.94
N TRP A 58 37.01 -9.49 -13.78
CA TRP A 58 38.02 -10.27 -13.05
C TRP A 58 37.42 -11.59 -12.58
N ARG A 59 38.29 -12.55 -12.26
CA ARG A 59 37.94 -13.83 -11.64
C ARG A 59 39.05 -14.32 -10.74
N ASP A 60 38.68 -14.68 -9.52
CA ASP A 60 39.51 -15.38 -8.56
C ASP A 60 39.23 -16.88 -8.65
N HIS A 61 40.21 -17.64 -9.12
CA HIS A 61 40.08 -19.09 -9.34
C HIS A 61 40.13 -19.89 -8.03
N SER A 62 40.62 -19.29 -6.94
CA SER A 62 40.72 -19.95 -5.64
C SER A 62 39.39 -19.96 -4.87
N ALA A 63 38.57 -18.93 -5.06
CA ALA A 63 37.28 -18.75 -4.39
C ALA A 63 36.06 -18.92 -5.33
N ASP A 64 36.30 -19.20 -6.62
CA ASP A 64 35.29 -19.30 -7.69
C ASP A 64 34.33 -18.10 -7.75
N VAL A 65 34.89 -16.89 -7.58
CA VAL A 65 34.15 -15.62 -7.64
C VAL A 65 34.74 -14.70 -8.71
N GLY A 66 33.91 -13.81 -9.26
CA GLY A 66 34.34 -12.84 -10.25
C GLY A 66 33.26 -11.80 -10.51
N GLY A 67 33.62 -10.71 -11.18
CA GLY A 67 32.68 -9.63 -11.46
C GLY A 67 33.31 -8.37 -12.05
N SER A 68 32.66 -7.25 -11.77
CA SER A 68 33.02 -5.91 -12.22
C SER A 68 33.95 -5.19 -11.22
N CYS A 69 34.28 -3.92 -11.50
CA CYS A 69 35.07 -3.08 -10.59
C CYS A 69 34.42 -2.93 -9.20
N ILE A 70 33.08 -2.88 -9.14
CA ILE A 70 32.34 -2.82 -7.88
C ILE A 70 32.54 -4.12 -7.09
N ASP A 71 32.39 -5.25 -7.76
CA ASP A 71 32.53 -6.56 -7.14
C ASP A 71 33.97 -6.80 -6.67
N LEU A 72 34.98 -6.24 -7.36
CA LEU A 72 36.39 -6.32 -6.94
C LEU A 72 36.63 -5.58 -5.63
N VAL A 73 36.03 -4.39 -5.46
CA VAL A 73 36.13 -3.62 -4.20
C VAL A 73 35.46 -4.36 -3.06
N ILE A 74 34.27 -4.94 -3.30
CA ILE A 74 33.58 -5.76 -2.29
C ILE A 74 34.42 -7.00 -1.95
N HIS A 75 35.00 -7.66 -2.96
CA HIS A 75 35.85 -8.82 -2.77
C HIS A 75 37.15 -8.49 -2.03
N ALA A 76 37.72 -7.30 -2.21
CA ALA A 76 38.97 -6.91 -1.55
C ALA A 76 38.78 -6.28 -0.16
N ARG A 77 37.68 -5.54 0.07
CA ARG A 77 37.47 -4.74 1.28
C ARG A 77 36.23 -5.11 2.09
N GLY A 78 35.37 -5.98 1.57
CA GLY A 78 34.02 -6.20 2.10
C GLY A 78 33.10 -4.99 1.90
N GLY A 79 31.90 -5.05 2.47
CA GLY A 79 30.93 -3.95 2.42
C GLY A 79 29.84 -4.10 1.34
N THR A 80 29.07 -3.03 1.12
CA THR A 80 27.93 -3.02 0.18
C THR A 80 28.31 -2.45 -1.18
N VAL A 81 27.46 -2.66 -2.19
CA VAL A 81 27.57 -1.97 -3.50
C VAL A 81 27.66 -0.45 -3.33
N ALA A 82 26.93 0.13 -2.38
CA ALA A 82 26.97 1.58 -2.13
C ALA A 82 28.32 2.04 -1.55
N ASP A 83 28.94 1.22 -0.69
CA ASP A 83 30.26 1.52 -0.13
C ASP A 83 31.36 1.35 -1.19
N ALA A 84 31.24 0.32 -2.04
CA ALA A 84 32.12 0.12 -3.17
C ALA A 84 32.02 1.26 -4.19
N VAL A 85 30.80 1.69 -4.55
CA VAL A 85 30.57 2.84 -5.43
C VAL A 85 31.14 4.11 -4.82
N ARG A 86 30.92 4.38 -3.52
CA ARG A 86 31.50 5.53 -2.82
C ARG A 86 33.04 5.50 -2.87
N TYR A 87 33.64 4.36 -2.59
CA TYR A 87 35.10 4.20 -2.70
C TYR A 87 35.61 4.45 -4.11
N LEU A 88 34.95 3.92 -5.14
CA LEU A 88 35.34 4.15 -6.53
C LEU A 88 35.24 5.62 -6.91
N HIS A 89 34.20 6.32 -6.47
CA HIS A 89 34.07 7.77 -6.66
C HIS A 89 35.19 8.55 -5.97
N ASP A 90 35.49 8.23 -4.71
CA ASP A 90 36.53 8.90 -3.93
C ASP A 90 37.94 8.61 -4.48
N ALA A 91 38.24 7.34 -4.78
CA ALA A 91 39.55 6.89 -5.25
C ALA A 91 39.89 7.46 -6.65
N TYR A 92 38.89 7.64 -7.50
CA TYR A 92 39.07 8.16 -8.87
C TYR A 92 38.69 9.63 -9.03
N GLY A 93 38.31 10.32 -7.94
CA GLY A 93 37.88 11.73 -7.99
C GLY A 93 36.65 11.96 -8.86
N ILE A 94 35.78 10.96 -9.01
CA ILE A 94 34.56 11.04 -9.81
C ILE A 94 33.45 11.59 -8.91
N PRO A 95 32.77 12.71 -9.26
CA PRO A 95 31.73 13.27 -8.40
C PRO A 95 30.54 12.32 -8.21
N LEU A 96 30.15 12.06 -6.95
CA LEU A 96 28.94 11.35 -6.56
C LEU A 96 27.69 12.16 -6.92
N ASP A 97 26.67 11.48 -7.44
CA ASP A 97 25.35 12.06 -7.64
C ASP A 97 24.70 12.29 -6.26
N ARG A 98 24.74 13.53 -5.78
CA ARG A 98 23.95 13.91 -4.60
C ARG A 98 22.56 14.25 -5.12
N GLN A 99 21.58 13.39 -4.80
CA GLN A 99 20.19 13.85 -4.72
C GLN A 99 20.17 15.16 -3.93
N ALA A 100 19.43 16.15 -4.44
CA ALA A 100 19.25 17.43 -3.76
C ALA A 100 18.93 17.15 -2.28
N PRO A 101 19.63 17.79 -1.32
CA PRO A 101 19.34 17.56 0.07
C PRO A 101 17.87 17.92 0.29
N ALA A 102 17.08 16.94 0.76
CA ALA A 102 15.76 17.23 1.30
C ALA A 102 15.91 18.39 2.29
N GLU A 103 14.99 19.36 2.24
CA GLU A 103 14.99 20.51 3.15
C GLU A 103 15.29 20.02 4.58
N ARG A 104 16.30 20.64 5.22
CA ARG A 104 16.72 20.26 6.57
C ARG A 104 15.59 20.55 7.54
N ARG A 105 14.75 19.55 7.77
CA ARG A 105 13.74 19.55 8.83
C ARG A 105 14.43 19.73 10.19
N GLU A 106 13.81 20.50 11.06
CA GLU A 106 14.21 20.54 12.47
C GLU A 106 14.10 19.15 13.11
N LYS A 107 15.08 18.82 13.94
CA LYS A 107 15.07 17.57 14.72
C LYS A 107 14.04 17.67 15.82
N THR A 108 13.34 16.59 16.07
CA THR A 108 12.46 16.42 17.23
C THR A 108 13.27 16.29 18.52
N THR A 109 12.64 16.55 19.67
CA THR A 109 13.26 16.35 20.99
C THR A 109 13.83 14.95 21.16
N VAL A 110 13.13 13.93 20.67
CA VAL A 110 13.58 12.53 20.76
C VAL A 110 14.84 12.29 19.92
N GLU A 111 14.93 12.88 18.73
CA GLU A 111 16.14 12.81 17.89
C GLU A 111 17.34 13.48 18.58
N TYR A 112 17.14 14.59 19.29
CA TYR A 112 18.20 15.20 20.11
C TYR A 112 18.63 14.31 21.28
N ILE A 113 17.67 13.67 21.97
CA ILE A 113 17.98 12.72 23.04
C ILE A 113 18.81 11.56 22.48
N ALA A 114 18.42 10.99 21.33
CA ALA A 114 19.17 9.91 20.69
C ALA A 114 20.59 10.34 20.30
N ASP A 115 20.77 11.54 19.73
CA ASP A 115 22.09 12.07 19.39
C ASP A 115 23.00 12.21 20.63
N ARG A 116 22.45 12.67 21.74
CA ARG A 116 23.17 12.71 23.02
C ARG A 116 23.55 11.31 23.49
N CYS A 117 22.64 10.35 23.39
CA CYS A 117 22.91 8.97 23.76
C CYS A 117 23.99 8.31 22.89
N PHE A 118 24.09 8.69 21.61
CA PHE A 118 25.13 8.17 20.72
C PHE A 118 26.52 8.71 21.04
N ALA A 119 26.63 9.89 21.66
CA ALA A 119 27.91 10.47 22.04
C ALA A 119 28.62 9.62 23.11
N GLU A 120 27.85 9.07 24.05
CA GLU A 120 28.36 8.27 25.18
C GLU A 120 28.22 6.75 24.97
N ARG A 121 27.92 6.31 23.75
CA ARG A 121 27.48 4.94 23.45
C ARG A 121 28.42 3.84 23.92
N ASP A 122 29.73 4.07 24.00
CA ASP A 122 30.68 3.04 24.42
C ASP A 122 30.52 2.65 25.90
N GLN A 123 29.98 3.55 26.74
CA GLN A 123 29.71 3.28 28.16
C GLN A 123 28.63 2.21 28.36
N VAL A 124 27.78 1.95 27.36
CA VAL A 124 26.73 0.92 27.43
C VAL A 124 27.30 -0.50 27.57
N ARG A 125 28.55 -0.69 27.12
CA ARG A 125 29.20 -2.00 27.04
C ARG A 125 29.38 -2.62 28.41
N GLU A 126 29.84 -1.84 29.39
CA GLU A 126 30.08 -2.34 30.75
C GLU A 126 28.81 -2.96 31.35
N TYR A 127 27.70 -2.22 31.28
CA TYR A 127 26.41 -2.69 31.80
C TYR A 127 25.89 -3.93 31.07
N LEU A 128 25.92 -3.95 29.73
CA LEU A 128 25.34 -5.05 28.95
C LEU A 128 26.23 -6.29 28.88
N THR A 129 27.55 -6.16 28.94
CA THR A 129 28.45 -7.31 29.13
C THR A 129 28.21 -7.95 30.51
N GLY A 130 27.94 -7.15 31.55
CA GLY A 130 27.48 -7.66 32.84
C GLY A 130 26.13 -8.42 32.79
N ARG A 131 25.35 -8.25 31.70
CA ARG A 131 24.12 -9.00 31.41
C ARG A 131 24.36 -10.23 30.51
N GLY A 132 25.60 -10.60 30.26
CA GLY A 132 25.98 -11.73 29.41
C GLY A 132 25.88 -11.47 27.90
N ILE A 133 25.65 -10.22 27.46
CA ILE A 133 25.57 -9.88 26.03
C ILE A 133 26.96 -9.89 25.40
N SER A 134 27.13 -10.58 24.26
CA SER A 134 28.43 -10.68 23.59
C SER A 134 28.88 -9.36 22.97
N ALA A 135 30.20 -9.17 22.87
CA ALA A 135 30.79 -8.01 22.20
C ALA A 135 30.31 -7.85 20.75
N SER A 136 30.18 -8.96 20.01
CA SER A 136 29.72 -8.93 18.61
C SER A 136 28.28 -8.45 18.47
N ALA A 137 27.38 -8.84 19.37
CA ALA A 137 26.00 -8.34 19.39
C ALA A 137 25.95 -6.83 19.70
N LEU A 138 26.78 -6.37 20.65
CA LEU A 138 26.90 -4.95 20.99
C LEU A 138 27.48 -4.13 19.83
N ASP A 139 28.53 -4.62 19.18
CA ASP A 139 29.17 -3.96 18.04
C ASP A 139 28.19 -3.78 16.89
N ALA A 140 27.41 -4.82 16.58
CA ALA A 140 26.39 -4.76 15.54
C ALA A 140 25.30 -3.71 15.87
N ALA A 141 24.78 -3.70 17.11
CA ALA A 141 23.75 -2.75 17.53
C ALA A 141 24.25 -1.29 17.56
N ILE A 142 25.49 -1.08 18.03
CA ILE A 142 26.15 0.23 18.04
C ILE A 142 26.37 0.72 16.59
N ALA A 143 26.87 -0.14 15.70
CA ALA A 143 27.09 0.19 14.30
C ALA A 143 25.76 0.52 13.57
N ALA A 144 24.68 -0.16 13.92
CA ALA A 144 23.33 0.10 13.42
C ALA A 144 22.67 1.35 14.04
N ARG A 145 23.33 2.02 15.01
CA ARG A 145 22.80 3.16 15.76
C ARG A 145 21.42 2.86 16.38
N SER A 146 21.28 1.66 16.95
CA SER A 146 20.11 1.22 17.72
C SER A 146 20.37 1.19 19.24
N LEU A 147 21.63 1.34 19.65
CA LEU A 147 22.08 1.33 21.03
C LEU A 147 22.93 2.57 21.36
N GLY A 148 22.77 3.10 22.57
CA GLY A 148 23.51 4.23 23.11
C GLY A 148 23.48 4.26 24.64
N PHE A 149 23.92 5.38 25.23
CA PHE A 149 24.00 5.52 26.69
C PHE A 149 23.52 6.90 27.15
N ASN A 150 22.62 6.94 28.13
CA ASN A 150 22.18 8.19 28.74
C ASN A 150 23.02 8.53 29.96
N THR A 151 23.50 9.77 30.05
CA THR A 151 24.17 10.34 31.23
C THR A 151 23.40 11.54 31.80
N TRP A 152 22.26 11.90 31.21
CA TRP A 152 21.49 13.07 31.63
C TRP A 152 20.79 12.84 32.97
N THR A 153 20.86 13.86 33.82
CA THR A 153 20.10 14.01 35.06
C THR A 153 19.34 15.33 35.06
N SER A 154 18.20 15.35 35.73
CA SER A 154 17.38 16.55 35.91
C SER A 154 18.02 17.51 36.91
N SER A 155 18.13 18.80 36.57
CA SER A 155 18.50 19.85 37.52
C SER A 155 17.35 20.33 38.40
N LYS A 156 16.12 19.85 38.14
CA LYS A 156 14.90 20.27 38.84
C LYS A 156 14.31 19.22 39.77
N VAL A 157 14.67 17.96 39.59
CA VAL A 157 14.17 16.81 40.37
C VAL A 157 15.34 16.24 41.16
N ALA A 158 15.17 16.03 42.46
CA ALA A 158 16.26 15.57 43.33
C ALA A 158 16.61 14.10 43.04
N ALA A 159 17.87 13.71 43.27
CA ALA A 159 18.29 12.32 43.16
C ALA A 159 17.48 11.46 44.16
N GLY A 160 16.97 10.33 43.70
CA GLY A 160 16.08 9.47 44.48
C GLY A 160 14.58 9.66 44.15
N GLU A 161 14.21 10.74 43.45
CA GLU A 161 12.83 11.00 43.07
C GLU A 161 12.53 10.55 41.63
N VAL A 162 11.27 10.21 41.37
CA VAL A 162 10.80 9.82 40.04
C VAL A 162 10.96 10.99 39.07
N GLY A 163 11.72 10.79 37.99
CA GLY A 163 11.98 11.81 36.98
C GLY A 163 13.36 12.49 37.10
N HIS A 164 14.20 12.08 38.07
CA HIS A 164 15.59 12.53 38.15
C HIS A 164 16.45 12.04 36.95
N ALA A 165 16.12 10.87 36.40
CA ALA A 165 16.93 10.15 35.41
C ALA A 165 18.31 9.69 35.97
N GLY A 166 19.34 9.60 35.11
CA GLY A 166 20.66 9.06 35.46
C GLY A 166 21.25 8.11 34.40
N PRO A 167 22.41 7.49 34.72
CA PRO A 167 23.08 6.53 33.86
C PRO A 167 22.16 5.40 33.41
N ALA A 168 21.98 5.23 32.10
CA ALA A 168 21.09 4.22 31.53
C ALA A 168 21.58 3.69 30.19
N ALA A 169 21.38 2.38 29.96
CA ALA A 169 21.43 1.85 28.60
C ALA A 169 20.23 2.38 27.81
N ALA A 170 20.51 2.99 26.65
CA ALA A 170 19.51 3.61 25.80
C ALA A 170 19.31 2.79 24.52
N PHE A 171 18.06 2.41 24.25
CA PHE A 171 17.64 1.64 23.09
C PHE A 171 16.84 2.54 22.15
N ILE A 172 17.37 2.80 20.96
CA ILE A 172 16.84 3.78 20.01
C ILE A 172 15.85 3.08 19.08
N VAL A 173 14.62 3.59 19.05
CA VAL A 173 13.49 2.98 18.35
C VAL A 173 13.18 3.76 17.08
N ARG A 174 12.98 3.04 15.97
CA ARG A 174 12.76 3.64 14.66
C ARG A 174 11.43 3.24 14.04
N GLY A 175 10.84 4.16 13.28
CA GLY A 175 9.66 3.89 12.45
C GLY A 175 10.01 2.97 11.27
N ALA A 176 9.11 2.04 10.94
CA ALA A 176 9.31 1.02 9.90
C ALA A 176 9.32 1.57 8.45
N GLY A 177 8.85 2.81 8.23
CA GLY A 177 8.78 3.42 6.89
C GLY A 177 9.89 4.43 6.59
N ASP A 178 10.09 5.41 7.48
CA ASP A 178 11.01 6.54 7.27
C ASP A 178 12.33 6.41 8.05
N GLY A 179 12.48 5.36 8.88
CA GLY A 179 13.67 5.11 9.68
C GLY A 179 13.96 6.17 10.77
N ARG A 180 13.01 7.09 11.00
CA ARG A 180 13.15 8.17 11.96
C ARG A 180 13.13 7.64 13.38
N VAL A 181 13.82 8.34 14.28
CA VAL A 181 13.76 8.02 15.71
C VAL A 181 12.42 8.48 16.24
N VAL A 182 11.62 7.53 16.75
CA VAL A 182 10.30 7.79 17.33
C VAL A 182 10.32 7.71 18.85
N ALA A 183 11.26 6.95 19.41
CA ALA A 183 11.46 6.85 20.85
C ALA A 183 12.89 6.45 21.24
N VAL A 184 13.23 6.70 22.50
CA VAL A 184 14.41 6.16 23.17
C VAL A 184 13.94 5.50 24.47
N ASP A 185 14.13 4.19 24.57
CA ASP A 185 13.86 3.45 25.80
C ASP A 185 15.12 3.39 26.66
N MET A 186 15.00 3.80 27.92
CA MET A 186 16.08 3.82 28.88
C MET A 186 15.90 2.68 29.88
N ARG A 187 16.98 1.94 30.14
CA ARG A 187 17.12 0.99 31.26
C ARG A 187 18.18 1.54 32.22
N TYR A 188 17.72 2.10 33.33
CA TYR A 188 18.60 2.71 34.32
C TYR A 188 19.48 1.66 34.99
N ILE A 189 20.77 1.98 35.14
CA ILE A 189 21.75 1.10 35.81
C ILE A 189 21.43 1.04 37.30
N ASP A 190 21.19 2.21 37.91
CA ASP A 190 20.72 2.35 39.28
C ASP A 190 19.31 2.96 39.29
N PRO A 191 18.26 2.14 39.38
CA PRO A 191 16.88 2.61 39.47
C PRO A 191 16.63 3.48 40.70
N ALA A 192 17.38 3.34 41.79
CA ALA A 192 17.15 4.06 43.03
C ALA A 192 17.35 5.57 42.83
N LEU A 193 18.30 5.97 41.98
CA LEU A 193 18.52 7.38 41.61
C LEU A 193 17.29 8.04 40.96
N ASN A 194 16.40 7.24 40.35
CA ASN A 194 15.23 7.71 39.62
C ASN A 194 13.91 7.21 40.26
N GLY A 195 13.83 7.21 41.59
CA GLY A 195 12.60 6.83 42.31
C GLY A 195 12.22 5.35 42.14
N SER A 196 13.22 4.48 42.03
CA SER A 196 13.07 3.03 41.77
C SER A 196 12.47 2.68 40.41
N VAL A 197 12.38 3.63 39.48
CA VAL A 197 11.91 3.39 38.10
C VAL A 197 13.01 2.72 37.29
N LYS A 198 12.82 1.43 36.97
CA LYS A 198 13.79 0.62 36.22
C LYS A 198 13.89 1.01 34.74
N THR A 199 12.76 1.38 34.13
CA THR A 199 12.69 1.69 32.70
C THR A 199 11.83 2.92 32.44
N GLN A 200 12.22 3.70 31.44
CA GLN A 200 11.48 4.88 31.00
C GLN A 200 11.58 5.03 29.49
N THR A 201 10.50 5.43 28.83
CA THR A 201 10.49 5.73 27.39
C THR A 201 10.39 7.24 27.20
N GLN A 202 11.23 7.79 26.33
CA GLN A 202 11.10 9.15 25.80
C GLN A 202 10.57 9.05 24.37
N GLY A 203 9.41 9.64 24.07
CA GLY A 203 8.75 9.54 22.76
C GLY A 203 7.67 8.44 22.69
N ASP A 204 7.36 8.00 21.48
CA ASP A 204 6.20 7.14 21.22
C ASP A 204 6.48 5.66 21.52
N LYS A 205 5.70 5.11 22.45
CA LYS A 205 5.80 3.70 22.84
C LYS A 205 4.88 2.79 22.02
N ALA A 206 3.67 3.25 21.75
CA ALA A 206 2.64 2.46 21.08
C ALA A 206 2.96 2.27 19.59
N GLY A 207 2.82 1.05 19.09
CA GLY A 207 2.91 0.75 17.65
C GLY A 207 4.31 0.55 17.08
N TYR A 208 5.35 0.65 17.91
CA TYR A 208 6.74 0.48 17.47
C TYR A 208 7.46 -0.56 18.32
N GLY A 209 8.16 -1.49 17.66
CA GLY A 209 9.08 -2.45 18.29
C GLY A 209 10.54 -2.02 18.18
N TRP A 210 11.43 -2.68 18.92
CA TRP A 210 12.88 -2.43 18.86
C TRP A 210 13.62 -3.64 18.28
N THR A 211 14.63 -3.40 17.44
CA THR A 211 15.53 -4.44 16.93
C THR A 211 16.96 -3.89 16.89
N ALA A 212 17.95 -4.76 17.09
CA ALA A 212 19.36 -4.36 17.09
C ALA A 212 19.81 -3.86 15.70
N ASP A 213 19.34 -4.49 14.63
CA ASP A 213 19.65 -4.10 13.25
C ASP A 213 18.42 -4.28 12.34
N PRO A 214 17.78 -3.17 11.92
CA PRO A 214 16.64 -3.22 10.99
C PRO A 214 16.95 -3.91 9.65
N ARG A 215 18.18 -3.82 9.16
CA ARG A 215 18.58 -4.46 7.89
C ARG A 215 18.68 -5.96 8.03
N ARG A 216 19.14 -6.43 9.20
CA ARG A 216 19.15 -7.85 9.55
C ARG A 216 17.73 -8.39 9.67
N LEU A 217 16.84 -7.64 10.31
CA LEU A 217 15.42 -7.99 10.42
C LEU A 217 14.74 -8.12 9.05
N ASP A 218 15.00 -7.19 8.14
CA ASP A 218 14.47 -7.22 6.76
C ASP A 218 14.93 -8.47 5.99
N LYS A 219 16.21 -8.87 6.13
CA LYS A 219 16.77 -10.06 5.46
C LYS A 219 16.50 -11.38 6.17
N ALA A 220 16.10 -11.37 7.43
CA ALA A 220 15.93 -12.58 8.24
C ALA A 220 14.82 -13.48 7.69
N LYS A 221 15.05 -14.80 7.73
CA LYS A 221 14.03 -15.82 7.42
C LYS A 221 13.27 -16.25 8.67
N ARG A 222 13.92 -16.16 9.84
CA ARG A 222 13.36 -16.44 11.16
C ARG A 222 13.46 -15.21 12.04
N VAL A 223 12.37 -14.88 12.73
CA VAL A 223 12.33 -13.72 13.64
C VAL A 223 11.85 -14.17 15.00
N PHE A 224 12.65 -13.92 16.03
CA PHE A 224 12.24 -14.11 17.41
C PHE A 224 11.55 -12.86 17.92
N ILE A 225 10.37 -13.01 18.53
CA ILE A 225 9.68 -11.92 19.21
C ILE A 225 9.77 -12.13 20.72
N VAL A 226 10.27 -11.11 21.41
CA VAL A 226 10.53 -11.08 22.85
C VAL A 226 9.97 -9.80 23.46
N GLU A 227 9.91 -9.71 24.80
CA GLU A 227 9.33 -8.54 25.46
C GLU A 227 10.25 -7.31 25.46
N SER A 228 11.54 -7.52 25.68
CA SER A 228 12.51 -6.45 25.97
C SER A 228 13.70 -6.42 25.01
N ALA A 229 14.33 -5.25 24.89
CA ALA A 229 15.51 -5.07 24.04
C ALA A 229 16.72 -5.90 24.52
N ILE A 230 16.85 -6.13 25.83
CA ILE A 230 17.91 -6.98 26.40
C ILE A 230 17.67 -8.46 26.02
N ASN A 231 16.43 -8.93 26.04
CA ASN A 231 16.09 -10.28 25.58
C ASN A 231 16.41 -10.43 24.08
N ALA A 232 16.17 -9.39 23.28
CA ALA A 232 16.50 -9.42 21.85
C ALA A 232 18.02 -9.49 21.63
N LEU A 233 18.82 -8.71 22.37
CA LEU A 233 20.28 -8.80 22.35
C LEU A 233 20.80 -10.16 22.86
N SER A 234 20.08 -10.80 23.77
CA SER A 234 20.42 -12.12 24.29
C SER A 234 20.26 -13.19 23.20
N ILE A 235 19.25 -13.06 22.33
CA ILE A 235 19.12 -13.90 21.12
C ILE A 235 20.22 -13.58 20.11
N ASP A 236 20.55 -12.30 19.91
CA ASP A 236 21.65 -11.92 19.00
C ASP A 236 23.01 -12.45 19.47
N THR A 237 23.19 -12.59 20.79
CA THR A 237 24.39 -13.18 21.42
C THR A 237 24.61 -14.65 21.00
N CYS A 238 23.53 -15.39 20.74
CA CYS A 238 23.61 -16.77 20.24
C CYS A 238 24.07 -16.86 18.77
N ALA A 239 24.19 -15.75 18.04
CA ALA A 239 24.66 -15.68 16.65
C ALA A 239 23.95 -16.63 15.67
N LEU A 240 22.64 -16.86 15.87
CA LEU A 240 21.83 -17.75 15.04
C LEU A 240 21.81 -17.31 13.56
N PRO A 241 22.19 -18.18 12.59
CA PRO A 241 22.19 -17.82 11.18
C PRO A 241 20.79 -17.47 10.65
N GLY A 242 20.73 -16.49 9.75
CA GLY A 242 19.47 -16.10 9.06
C GLY A 242 18.35 -15.60 9.98
N THR A 243 18.69 -15.26 11.22
CA THR A 243 17.75 -14.92 12.30
C THR A 243 17.91 -13.46 12.72
N ALA A 244 16.82 -12.82 13.14
CA ALA A 244 16.81 -11.54 13.84
C ALA A 244 15.88 -11.61 15.06
N ALA A 245 16.04 -10.68 16.00
CA ALA A 245 15.14 -10.51 17.14
C ALA A 245 14.40 -9.17 17.08
N LEU A 246 13.14 -9.17 17.53
CA LEU A 246 12.28 -8.00 17.67
C LEU A 246 11.70 -7.96 19.08
N ALA A 247 11.93 -6.87 19.79
CA ALA A 247 11.35 -6.59 21.09
C ALA A 247 10.04 -5.82 20.96
N LEU A 248 9.00 -6.27 21.67
CA LEU A 248 7.69 -5.60 21.72
C LEU A 248 7.74 -4.27 22.47
N ARG A 249 8.67 -4.11 23.42
CA ARG A 249 8.75 -2.96 24.34
C ARG A 249 7.55 -2.89 25.29
N GLY A 250 7.07 -4.06 25.70
CA GLY A 250 5.95 -4.25 26.62
C GLY A 250 4.71 -4.84 25.94
N LEU A 251 3.88 -5.53 26.74
CA LEU A 251 2.80 -6.40 26.26
C LEU A 251 1.67 -5.66 25.52
N ALA A 252 1.45 -4.37 25.80
CA ALA A 252 0.43 -3.58 25.10
C ALA A 252 0.72 -3.44 23.59
N ASN A 253 1.97 -3.63 23.17
CA ASN A 253 2.36 -3.56 21.76
C ASN A 253 2.08 -4.84 20.97
N VAL A 254 1.59 -5.92 21.62
CA VAL A 254 0.96 -7.04 20.90
C VAL A 254 -0.18 -6.50 20.03
N ASP A 255 -0.97 -5.58 20.58
CA ASP A 255 -2.08 -4.96 19.85
C ASP A 255 -1.69 -3.72 19.05
N GLY A 256 -0.59 -3.06 19.43
CA GLY A 256 -0.14 -1.81 18.83
C GLY A 256 0.60 -1.98 17.51
N ILE A 257 1.46 -3.00 17.37
CA ILE A 257 2.36 -3.14 16.21
C ILE A 257 1.62 -3.77 15.01
N ASP A 258 1.80 -3.20 13.82
CA ASP A 258 1.47 -3.87 12.56
C ASP A 258 2.61 -4.83 12.18
N PHE A 259 2.32 -6.14 12.25
CA PHE A 259 3.29 -7.20 11.95
C PHE A 259 3.33 -7.60 10.47
N ALA A 260 2.61 -6.92 9.57
CA ALA A 260 2.55 -7.29 8.15
C ALA A 260 3.94 -7.39 7.47
N PHE A 261 4.94 -6.63 7.94
CA PHE A 261 6.33 -6.71 7.46
C PHE A 261 7.02 -8.06 7.75
N LEU A 262 6.44 -8.91 8.60
CA LEU A 262 6.92 -10.27 8.88
C LEU A 262 6.30 -11.35 7.98
N ARG A 263 5.40 -10.99 7.06
CA ARG A 263 4.82 -11.93 6.09
C ARG A 263 5.92 -12.69 5.34
N GLY A 264 5.77 -14.02 5.24
CA GLY A 264 6.73 -14.92 4.62
C GLY A 264 7.91 -15.37 5.49
N LYS A 265 8.05 -14.84 6.72
CA LYS A 265 9.07 -15.26 7.70
C LYS A 265 8.48 -16.28 8.68
N GLN A 266 9.33 -17.07 9.32
CA GLN A 266 8.95 -17.88 10.48
C GLN A 266 9.13 -17.06 11.75
N VAL A 267 8.05 -16.83 12.49
CA VAL A 267 8.08 -16.14 13.77
C VAL A 267 8.16 -17.16 14.91
N VAL A 268 9.09 -16.92 15.83
CA VAL A 268 9.26 -17.71 17.07
C VAL A 268 8.99 -16.79 18.25
N ILE A 269 7.98 -17.11 19.04
CA ILE A 269 7.56 -16.29 20.18
C ILE A 269 8.23 -16.82 21.45
N CYS A 270 8.93 -15.95 22.16
CA CYS A 270 9.58 -16.25 23.43
C CYS A 270 9.41 -15.03 24.37
N LEU A 271 8.19 -14.88 24.89
CA LEU A 271 7.91 -13.85 25.89
C LEU A 271 8.30 -14.35 27.29
N ASP A 272 8.16 -13.50 28.30
CA ASP A 272 8.59 -13.83 29.66
C ASP A 272 7.72 -14.99 30.20
N ASN A 273 8.34 -15.91 30.93
CA ASN A 273 7.74 -17.12 31.48
C ASN A 273 7.13 -16.85 32.87
N ASP A 274 6.33 -15.78 32.99
CA ASP A 274 5.79 -15.30 34.27
C ASP A 274 5.15 -16.43 35.09
N GLU A 275 5.41 -16.44 36.40
CA GLU A 275 4.63 -17.27 37.32
C GLU A 275 3.20 -16.75 37.46
N PRO A 276 2.21 -17.63 37.72
CA PRO A 276 0.84 -17.20 37.98
C PRO A 276 0.78 -16.25 39.17
N PHE A 277 -0.01 -15.17 39.06
CA PHE A 277 -0.29 -14.33 40.22
C PHE A 277 -0.91 -15.17 41.35
N ALA A 278 -0.41 -14.95 42.57
CA ALA A 278 -0.88 -15.62 43.78
C ALA A 278 -2.36 -15.33 44.10
N ASP A 279 -2.96 -16.19 44.90
CA ASP A 279 -4.31 -16.01 45.43
C ASP A 279 -4.42 -14.69 46.21
N GLY A 280 -5.56 -13.99 46.05
CA GLY A 280 -5.77 -12.65 46.62
C GLY A 280 -5.34 -11.48 45.72
N HIS A 281 -4.58 -11.73 44.65
CA HIS A 281 -4.29 -10.71 43.62
C HIS A 281 -5.50 -10.54 42.67
N PRO A 282 -5.83 -9.32 42.17
CA PRO A 282 -6.95 -9.12 41.22
C PRO A 282 -6.86 -9.93 39.93
N ARG A 283 -5.65 -10.38 39.58
CA ARG A 283 -5.36 -11.22 38.41
C ARG A 283 -4.91 -12.64 38.80
N ALA A 284 -5.30 -13.16 39.97
CA ALA A 284 -4.89 -14.48 40.47
C ALA A 284 -5.03 -15.59 39.40
N GLY A 285 -3.97 -16.39 39.26
CA GLY A 285 -3.84 -17.46 38.28
C GLY A 285 -3.51 -17.02 36.84
N ARG A 286 -3.47 -15.72 36.54
CA ARG A 286 -3.08 -15.20 35.21
C ARG A 286 -1.56 -15.13 35.07
N ARG A 287 -1.07 -15.31 33.84
CA ARG A 287 0.35 -15.26 33.47
C ARG A 287 0.53 -14.27 32.32
N PRO A 288 0.95 -13.01 32.58
CA PRO A 288 0.95 -11.94 31.57
C PRO A 288 1.74 -12.24 30.29
N GLY A 289 3.01 -12.66 30.39
CA GLY A 289 3.86 -13.00 29.26
C GLY A 289 3.29 -14.14 28.40
N PRO A 290 2.92 -15.30 28.98
CA PRO A 290 2.27 -16.38 28.23
C PRO A 290 0.93 -15.98 27.59
N GLU A 291 0.07 -15.24 28.31
CA GLU A 291 -1.20 -14.75 27.75
C GLU A 291 -0.99 -13.79 26.57
N ALA A 292 0.03 -12.93 26.64
CA ALA A 292 0.41 -12.06 25.53
C ALA A 292 1.00 -12.84 24.35
N ALA A 293 1.74 -13.93 24.61
CA ALA A 293 2.24 -14.82 23.57
C ALA A 293 1.08 -15.51 22.83
N TRP A 294 0.01 -15.89 23.54
CA TRP A 294 -1.21 -16.44 22.95
C TRP A 294 -1.90 -15.44 22.03
N ALA A 295 -2.07 -14.20 22.49
CA ALA A 295 -2.67 -13.13 21.70
C ALA A 295 -1.83 -12.78 20.47
N LEU A 296 -0.50 -12.70 20.62
CA LEU A 296 0.43 -12.47 19.52
C LEU A 296 0.36 -13.61 18.49
N TYR A 297 0.27 -14.86 18.94
CA TYR A 297 0.09 -16.01 18.05
C TYR A 297 -1.14 -15.86 17.15
N GLU A 298 -2.31 -15.53 17.72
CA GLU A 298 -3.55 -15.35 16.95
C GLU A 298 -3.46 -14.18 15.97
N ARG A 299 -2.80 -13.09 16.36
CA ARG A 299 -2.60 -11.94 15.48
C ARG A 299 -1.68 -12.25 14.30
N LEU A 300 -0.62 -13.03 14.52
CA LEU A 300 0.30 -13.45 13.46
C LEU A 300 -0.38 -14.44 12.50
N THR A 301 -1.07 -15.46 13.02
CA THR A 301 -1.81 -16.41 12.16
C THR A 301 -2.92 -15.71 11.38
N ALA A 302 -3.57 -14.70 11.97
CA ALA A 302 -4.55 -13.86 11.27
C ALA A 302 -3.97 -13.13 10.05
N LEU A 303 -2.73 -12.63 10.17
CA LEU A 303 -1.99 -12.00 9.09
C LEU A 303 -1.33 -13.00 8.13
N ASN A 304 -1.66 -14.28 8.25
CA ASN A 304 -1.09 -15.40 7.50
C ASN A 304 0.45 -15.55 7.70
N ILE A 305 0.94 -15.22 8.90
CA ILE A 305 2.34 -15.34 9.30
C ILE A 305 2.52 -16.61 10.13
N SER A 306 3.52 -17.43 9.80
CA SER A 306 3.84 -18.64 10.58
C SER A 306 4.37 -18.25 11.94
N ALA A 307 3.75 -18.78 12.99
CA ALA A 307 4.17 -18.61 14.37
C ALA A 307 4.34 -19.97 15.08
N VAL A 308 5.29 -20.02 16.01
CA VAL A 308 5.54 -21.12 16.97
C VAL A 308 5.98 -20.49 18.30
N LEU A 309 5.77 -21.19 19.41
CA LEU A 309 6.25 -20.77 20.73
C LEU A 309 7.48 -21.60 21.11
N VAL A 310 8.41 -20.99 21.85
CA VAL A 310 9.50 -21.72 22.53
C VAL A 310 8.90 -22.50 23.70
N ASP A 311 9.34 -23.73 23.90
CA ASP A 311 8.97 -24.52 25.06
C ASP A 311 9.80 -24.09 26.28
N GLN A 312 9.15 -23.41 27.21
CA GLN A 312 9.74 -22.92 28.46
C GLN A 312 9.39 -23.80 29.67
N ALA A 313 8.76 -24.97 29.48
CA ALA A 313 8.30 -25.82 30.58
C ALA A 313 9.43 -26.31 31.49
N ASN A 314 10.62 -26.53 30.91
CA ASN A 314 11.82 -27.02 31.60
C ASN A 314 12.85 -25.93 31.91
N TRP A 315 12.46 -24.66 31.81
CA TRP A 315 13.35 -23.54 32.10
C TRP A 315 13.44 -23.33 33.61
N PHE A 316 14.46 -23.96 34.20
CA PHE A 316 14.64 -24.06 35.64
C PHE A 316 16.07 -23.72 36.07
N ALA A 317 16.18 -22.94 37.14
CA ALA A 317 17.44 -22.68 37.82
C ALA A 317 17.91 -23.92 38.59
N ASP A 318 19.19 -24.04 38.88
CA ASP A 318 19.69 -25.12 39.74
C ASP A 318 19.18 -24.95 41.18
N LEU A 319 18.99 -26.06 41.89
CA LEU A 319 18.64 -26.03 43.32
C LEU A 319 19.80 -25.41 44.11
N ALA A 320 19.52 -24.35 44.87
CA ALA A 320 20.48 -23.83 45.84
C ALA A 320 20.59 -24.77 47.05
N ASP A 321 21.74 -24.78 47.73
CA ASP A 321 21.97 -25.61 48.92
C ASP A 321 20.87 -25.37 49.97
N GLY A 322 20.12 -26.44 50.28
CA GLY A 322 19.02 -26.42 51.25
C GLY A 322 17.64 -26.04 50.68
N GLU A 323 17.53 -25.63 49.42
CA GLU A 323 16.24 -25.45 48.75
C GLU A 323 15.68 -26.79 48.26
N LYS A 324 14.36 -26.99 48.39
CA LYS A 324 13.66 -28.23 47.98
C LYS A 324 12.88 -28.09 46.68
N ALA A 325 12.77 -26.88 46.15
CA ALA A 325 11.96 -26.57 44.98
C ALA A 325 12.76 -25.76 43.96
N VAL A 326 12.66 -26.17 42.71
CA VAL A 326 13.39 -25.57 41.60
C VAL A 326 12.70 -24.27 41.18
N LYS A 327 13.44 -23.17 41.03
CA LYS A 327 12.89 -21.88 40.60
C LYS A 327 12.83 -21.81 39.07
N PRO A 328 11.74 -21.30 38.46
CA PRO A 328 11.69 -21.10 37.02
C PRO A 328 12.67 -20.01 36.59
N ILE A 329 13.24 -20.15 35.40
CA ILE A 329 13.94 -19.06 34.71
C ILE A 329 12.87 -18.23 33.99
N ASN A 330 12.84 -16.93 34.28
CA ASN A 330 11.78 -16.05 33.82
C ASN A 330 11.93 -15.67 32.34
N ASP A 331 13.09 -15.20 31.92
CA ASP A 331 13.26 -14.69 30.56
C ASP A 331 14.54 -15.19 29.87
N VAL A 332 14.70 -14.77 28.62
CA VAL A 332 15.85 -15.13 27.76
C VAL A 332 17.17 -14.65 28.35
N ASN A 333 17.21 -13.46 28.95
CA ASN A 333 18.45 -12.91 29.50
C ASN A 333 18.83 -13.57 30.82
N ASP A 334 17.86 -13.93 31.65
CA ASP A 334 18.09 -14.74 32.85
C ASP A 334 18.64 -16.13 32.47
N TYR A 335 18.11 -16.75 31.41
CA TYR A 335 18.62 -18.03 30.90
C TYR A 335 20.06 -17.88 30.37
N LEU A 336 20.33 -16.83 29.59
CA LEU A 336 21.67 -16.53 29.07
C LEU A 336 22.70 -16.38 30.20
N GLN A 337 22.37 -15.60 31.23
CA GLN A 337 23.28 -15.36 32.34
C GLN A 337 23.56 -16.63 33.15
N LEU A 338 22.56 -17.51 33.30
CA LEU A 338 22.70 -18.73 34.09
C LEU A 338 23.39 -19.87 33.34
N ARG A 339 23.06 -20.07 32.05
CA ARG A 339 23.46 -21.26 31.27
C ARG A 339 24.41 -20.95 30.11
N GLY A 340 24.56 -19.68 29.75
CA GLY A 340 25.40 -19.25 28.63
C GLY A 340 24.76 -19.41 27.25
N PRO A 341 25.43 -18.93 26.19
CA PRO A 341 24.86 -18.78 24.85
C PRO A 341 24.56 -20.10 24.14
N ALA A 342 25.41 -21.13 24.31
CA ALA A 342 25.22 -22.42 23.65
C ALA A 342 23.96 -23.15 24.17
N ASP A 343 23.70 -23.04 25.47
CA ASP A 343 22.53 -23.65 26.10
C ASP A 343 21.26 -22.87 25.79
N LEU A 344 21.37 -21.53 25.77
CA LEU A 344 20.26 -20.70 25.30
C LEU A 344 19.89 -21.01 23.85
N GLN A 345 20.87 -21.17 22.95
CA GLN A 345 20.61 -21.59 21.57
C GLN A 345 19.81 -22.89 21.52
N ARG A 346 20.22 -23.92 22.28
CA ARG A 346 19.50 -25.20 22.33
C ARG A 346 18.09 -25.04 22.90
N ALA A 347 17.91 -24.21 23.91
CA ALA A 347 16.60 -23.91 24.49
C ALA A 347 15.67 -23.18 23.50
N LEU A 348 16.19 -22.22 22.74
CA LEU A 348 15.43 -21.49 21.71
C LEU A 348 15.00 -22.38 20.52
N GLU A 349 15.71 -23.48 20.27
CA GLU A 349 15.36 -24.47 19.25
C GLU A 349 14.30 -25.48 19.73
N GLN A 350 14.07 -25.58 21.05
CA GLN A 350 13.00 -26.39 21.62
C GLN A 350 11.66 -25.66 21.47
N LEU A 351 10.87 -26.08 20.50
CA LEU A 351 9.56 -25.51 20.21
C LEU A 351 8.46 -26.29 20.92
N GLU A 352 7.39 -25.59 21.29
CA GLU A 352 6.22 -26.17 21.91
C GLU A 352 5.60 -27.26 21.00
N PRO A 353 5.43 -28.51 21.50
CA PRO A 353 4.96 -29.62 20.68
C PRO A 353 3.44 -29.79 20.71
N TRP A 354 2.71 -28.87 21.36
CA TRP A 354 1.28 -28.97 21.61
C TRP A 354 0.44 -28.51 20.42
N LEU A 355 -0.64 -29.24 20.14
CA LEU A 355 -1.51 -29.00 18.99
C LEU A 355 -2.15 -27.59 19.04
N ILE A 356 -2.59 -27.16 20.22
CA ILE A 356 -3.07 -25.80 20.46
C ILE A 356 -1.93 -25.05 21.14
N ALA A 357 -1.37 -24.06 20.45
CA ALA A 357 -0.27 -23.26 20.97
C ALA A 357 -0.61 -22.70 22.37
N GLY A 358 0.35 -22.73 23.29
CA GLY A 358 0.19 -22.27 24.66
C GLY A 358 -0.71 -23.14 25.56
N LEU A 359 -1.19 -24.30 25.10
CA LEU A 359 -2.02 -25.21 25.89
C LEU A 359 -1.31 -26.54 26.09
N ALA A 360 -0.63 -26.69 27.24
CA ALA A 360 -0.05 -27.96 27.64
C ALA A 360 -1.12 -29.03 27.88
N GLY A 361 -0.86 -30.24 27.38
CA GLY A 361 -1.76 -31.40 27.51
C GLY A 361 -1.46 -32.28 28.72
N ASP A 362 -0.55 -31.88 29.60
CA ASP A 362 -0.06 -32.67 30.72
C ASP A 362 0.05 -31.83 32.01
N ALA A 363 0.77 -32.37 33.01
CA ALA A 363 0.97 -31.75 34.30
C ALA A 363 1.88 -30.51 34.29
N THR A 364 2.55 -30.19 33.17
CA THR A 364 3.38 -28.98 33.05
C THR A 364 2.55 -27.69 32.96
N ARG A 365 1.24 -27.81 32.78
CA ARG A 365 0.30 -26.68 32.72
C ARG A 365 0.33 -25.86 34.02
N ARG A 366 0.59 -24.55 33.91
CA ARG A 366 0.55 -23.57 35.01
C ARG A 366 -0.47 -22.47 34.75
N GLY A 367 -1.09 -21.98 35.82
CA GLY A 367 -2.08 -20.89 35.75
C GLY A 367 -3.40 -21.29 35.09
N ARG A 368 -4.19 -20.28 34.73
CA ARG A 368 -5.47 -20.49 34.04
C ARG A 368 -5.25 -21.04 32.63
N PRO A 369 -6.04 -22.04 32.20
CA PRO A 369 -5.90 -22.59 30.86
C PRO A 369 -6.32 -21.58 29.79
N ARG A 370 -5.60 -21.57 28.65
CA ARG A 370 -5.92 -20.73 27.48
C ARG A 370 -7.35 -20.94 26.97
N ILE A 371 -7.78 -22.19 26.92
CA ILE A 371 -9.15 -22.59 26.59
C ILE A 371 -9.60 -23.74 27.49
N PHE A 372 -10.92 -23.87 27.64
CA PHE A 372 -11.51 -25.02 28.30
C PHE A 372 -11.69 -26.17 27.30
N LEU A 373 -11.08 -27.32 27.61
CA LEU A 373 -11.35 -28.58 26.92
C LEU A 373 -12.21 -29.47 27.83
N PRO A 374 -13.37 -29.98 27.36
CA PRO A 374 -14.13 -31.00 28.07
C PRO A 374 -13.28 -32.22 28.43
N SER A 375 -13.63 -32.93 29.50
CA SER A 375 -12.82 -34.05 30.03
C SER A 375 -12.46 -35.11 28.96
N HIS A 376 -13.40 -35.48 28.10
CA HIS A 376 -13.20 -36.44 27.02
C HIS A 376 -12.29 -35.94 25.89
N ASP A 377 -12.26 -34.62 25.64
CA ASP A 377 -11.36 -33.97 24.69
C ASP A 377 -9.95 -33.87 25.30
N PHE A 378 -9.84 -33.38 26.54
CA PHE A 378 -8.57 -33.24 27.25
C PHE A 378 -7.84 -34.59 27.43
N ALA A 379 -8.57 -35.66 27.73
CA ALA A 379 -8.02 -37.01 27.88
C ALA A 379 -7.34 -37.55 26.60
N GLN A 380 -7.72 -37.04 25.43
CA GLN A 380 -7.13 -37.43 24.14
C GLN A 380 -6.13 -36.39 23.61
N TYR A 381 -6.26 -35.13 24.02
CA TYR A 381 -5.47 -34.00 23.53
C TYR A 381 -3.96 -34.23 23.61
N TRP A 382 -3.47 -34.79 24.71
CA TRP A 382 -2.05 -35.06 24.91
C TRP A 382 -1.45 -36.04 23.91
N ARG A 383 -2.25 -36.77 23.11
CA ARG A 383 -1.73 -37.69 22.09
C ARG A 383 -1.31 -36.99 20.81
N PHE A 384 -1.77 -35.77 20.55
CA PHE A 384 -1.44 -35.01 19.35
C PHE A 384 -0.14 -34.23 19.57
N ARG A 385 0.83 -34.39 18.66
CA ARG A 385 2.13 -33.69 18.72
C ARG A 385 2.40 -33.00 17.40
N VAL A 386 2.78 -31.73 17.46
CA VAL A 386 3.09 -30.93 16.28
C VAL A 386 4.56 -30.59 16.20
N ARG A 387 5.05 -30.50 14.96
CA ARG A 387 6.28 -29.82 14.56
C ARG A 387 5.87 -28.66 13.64
N PRO A 388 6.76 -27.73 13.26
CA PRO A 388 6.37 -26.55 12.47
C PRO A 388 5.53 -26.86 11.22
N ASP A 389 5.77 -27.98 10.54
CA ASP A 389 5.12 -28.37 9.29
C ASP A 389 4.61 -29.83 9.28
N PHE A 390 4.45 -30.47 10.45
CA PHE A 390 4.07 -31.88 10.54
C PHE A 390 3.26 -32.17 11.81
N THR A 391 2.36 -33.15 11.75
CA THR A 391 1.62 -33.61 12.94
C THR A 391 1.71 -35.12 13.10
N SER A 392 1.97 -35.55 14.34
CA SER A 392 2.07 -36.94 14.76
C SER A 392 1.04 -37.27 15.83
N TYR A 393 0.79 -38.57 16.04
CA TYR A 393 -0.16 -39.10 17.01
C TYR A 393 0.50 -40.18 17.87
N ILE A 394 0.34 -40.09 19.19
CA ILE A 394 0.80 -41.10 20.15
C ILE A 394 -0.28 -42.17 20.27
N THR A 395 0.04 -43.39 19.85
CA THR A 395 -0.92 -44.51 19.86
C THR A 395 -1.01 -45.18 21.23
N LYS A 396 0.13 -45.40 21.87
CA LYS A 396 0.28 -45.99 23.20
C LYS A 396 1.57 -45.52 23.87
N MET A 397 1.64 -45.66 25.19
CA MET A 397 2.89 -45.61 25.95
C MET A 397 3.40 -47.04 26.07
N ASP A 398 4.64 -47.28 25.68
CA ASP A 398 5.30 -48.57 25.85
C ASP A 398 6.17 -48.51 27.09
N ARG A 399 6.01 -49.48 28.00
CA ARG A 399 6.75 -49.51 29.24
C ARG A 399 7.91 -50.47 29.11
N ASN A 400 9.13 -49.96 29.26
CA ASN A 400 10.30 -50.82 29.30
C ASN A 400 10.28 -51.63 30.62
N GLU A 401 10.22 -52.96 30.52
CA GLU A 401 10.07 -53.86 31.67
C GLU A 401 11.29 -53.85 32.61
N GLU A 402 12.49 -53.50 32.12
CA GLU A 402 13.73 -53.49 32.91
C GLU A 402 13.97 -52.15 33.62
N SER A 403 13.70 -51.02 32.95
CA SER A 403 13.96 -49.68 33.50
C SER A 403 12.71 -49.00 34.07
N GLY A 404 11.52 -49.53 33.79
CA GLY A 404 10.24 -48.94 34.17
C GLY A 404 9.88 -47.65 33.41
N VAL A 405 10.73 -47.20 32.49
CA VAL A 405 10.54 -45.95 31.72
C VAL A 405 9.47 -46.15 30.65
N GLU A 406 8.48 -45.25 30.63
CA GLU A 406 7.45 -45.22 29.60
C GLU A 406 7.91 -44.36 28.41
N THR A 407 7.84 -44.93 27.20
CA THR A 407 8.23 -44.26 25.95
C THR A 407 7.03 -44.18 25.01
N PRO A 408 6.72 -43.01 24.41
CA PRO A 408 5.58 -42.90 23.50
C PRO A 408 5.84 -43.59 22.17
N VAL A 409 4.89 -44.42 21.72
CA VAL A 409 4.87 -44.98 20.36
C VAL A 409 4.15 -44.01 19.43
N VAL A 410 4.94 -43.31 18.62
CA VAL A 410 4.49 -42.23 17.73
C VAL A 410 4.23 -42.78 16.32
N THR A 411 3.08 -42.42 15.75
CA THR A 411 2.74 -42.66 14.34
C THR A 411 2.46 -41.35 13.63
N ASP A 412 2.66 -41.33 12.31
CA ASP A 412 2.38 -40.14 11.49
C ASP A 412 0.87 -39.91 11.34
N LEU A 413 0.42 -38.67 11.55
CA LEU A 413 -0.98 -38.30 11.44
C LEU A 413 -1.29 -37.63 10.10
N CYS A 414 -0.64 -36.49 9.83
CA CYS A 414 -0.77 -35.76 8.57
C CYS A 414 0.48 -34.94 8.25
N GLY A 415 0.75 -34.76 6.94
CA GLY A 415 1.97 -34.12 6.41
C GLY A 415 1.96 -32.59 6.46
N PHE A 416 1.30 -32.03 7.47
CA PHE A 416 1.18 -30.59 7.70
C PHE A 416 0.80 -30.32 9.17
N ARG A 417 1.01 -29.08 9.62
CA ARG A 417 0.52 -28.55 10.91
C ARG A 417 -0.68 -27.63 10.68
N ILE A 418 -1.74 -27.81 11.45
CA ILE A 418 -2.82 -26.82 11.52
C ILE A 418 -2.37 -25.72 12.49
N ALA A 419 -2.07 -24.53 11.97
CA ALA A 419 -1.66 -23.38 12.77
C ALA A 419 -2.85 -22.68 13.43
N GLY A 420 -4.05 -22.80 12.86
CA GLY A 420 -5.24 -22.26 13.49
C GLY A 420 -6.50 -22.56 12.71
N ILE A 421 -7.62 -22.65 13.44
CA ILE A 421 -8.97 -22.64 12.90
C ILE A 421 -9.63 -21.42 13.55
N SER A 422 -10.16 -20.51 12.74
CA SER A 422 -10.79 -19.29 13.25
C SER A 422 -12.16 -19.13 12.64
N ARG A 423 -13.17 -18.86 13.48
CA ARG A 423 -14.51 -18.51 13.03
C ARG A 423 -14.51 -17.08 12.47
N VAL A 424 -14.97 -16.91 11.24
CA VAL A 424 -15.02 -15.60 10.58
C VAL A 424 -16.46 -15.30 10.20
N SER A 425 -17.00 -14.24 10.79
CA SER A 425 -18.30 -13.69 10.41
C SER A 425 -18.06 -12.64 9.32
N VAL A 426 -18.53 -12.92 8.12
CA VAL A 426 -18.40 -12.03 6.96
C VAL A 426 -19.69 -11.24 6.79
N ALA A 427 -19.56 -9.92 6.77
CA ALA A 427 -20.67 -9.00 6.58
C ALA A 427 -21.32 -9.20 5.20
N SER A 428 -22.65 -9.05 5.15
CA SER A 428 -23.41 -9.05 3.91
C SER A 428 -22.96 -7.93 2.98
N ALA A 429 -23.16 -8.13 1.67
CA ALA A 429 -22.83 -7.13 0.65
C ALA A 429 -23.52 -5.77 0.90
N THR A 430 -24.74 -5.77 1.45
CA THR A 430 -25.47 -4.52 1.77
C THR A 430 -24.79 -3.77 2.90
N SER A 431 -24.49 -4.45 4.02
CA SER A 431 -23.76 -3.82 5.14
C SER A 431 -22.39 -3.30 4.70
N THR A 432 -21.67 -4.09 3.89
CA THR A 432 -20.36 -3.75 3.30
C THR A 432 -20.40 -2.46 2.47
N MET A 433 -21.48 -2.19 1.74
CA MET A 433 -21.58 -1.01 0.87
C MET A 433 -22.23 0.21 1.54
N THR A 434 -23.08 0.02 2.55
CA THR A 434 -23.90 1.09 3.12
C THR A 434 -23.43 1.57 4.50
N GLY A 435 -22.83 0.66 5.28
CA GLY A 435 -22.51 0.85 6.69
C GLY A 435 -23.64 0.48 7.65
N ASP A 436 -24.78 0.02 7.14
CA ASP A 436 -25.92 -0.39 7.98
C ASP A 436 -25.59 -1.65 8.80
N ALA A 437 -26.23 -1.78 9.96
CA ALA A 437 -26.04 -2.92 10.85
C ALA A 437 -26.48 -4.23 10.17
N ASP A 438 -25.55 -5.18 10.07
CA ASP A 438 -25.83 -6.47 9.45
C ASP A 438 -26.67 -7.36 10.37
N GLN A 439 -27.78 -7.87 9.86
CA GLN A 439 -28.69 -8.75 10.61
C GLN A 439 -28.45 -10.23 10.32
N ALA A 440 -27.68 -10.57 9.28
CA ALA A 440 -27.46 -11.94 8.86
C ALA A 440 -26.05 -12.14 8.26
N PRO A 441 -24.97 -11.94 9.04
CA PRO A 441 -23.62 -12.21 8.57
C PRO A 441 -23.44 -13.71 8.28
N THR A 442 -22.64 -14.03 7.26
CA THR A 442 -22.34 -15.43 6.92
C THR A 442 -21.12 -15.90 7.70
N VAL A 443 -21.21 -17.07 8.33
CA VAL A 443 -20.12 -17.63 9.13
C VAL A 443 -19.32 -18.62 8.29
N TYR A 444 -18.01 -18.44 8.29
CA TYR A 444 -17.04 -19.33 7.67
C TYR A 444 -15.97 -19.76 8.68
N PHE A 445 -15.23 -20.82 8.36
CA PHE A 445 -14.04 -21.23 9.10
C PHE A 445 -12.79 -20.96 8.27
N ALA A 446 -11.95 -20.05 8.75
CA ALA A 446 -10.64 -19.79 8.17
C ALA A 446 -9.62 -20.74 8.81
N VAL A 447 -9.13 -21.68 8.01
CA VAL A 447 -8.13 -22.66 8.41
C VAL A 447 -6.77 -22.25 7.86
N SER A 448 -5.78 -22.12 8.74
CA SER A 448 -4.40 -21.81 8.38
C SER A 448 -3.51 -23.02 8.62
N VAL A 449 -2.81 -23.46 7.57
CA VAL A 449 -1.98 -24.68 7.59
C VAL A 449 -0.56 -24.36 7.18
N GLN A 450 0.42 -24.96 7.86
CA GLN A 450 1.81 -24.97 7.43
C GLN A 450 2.17 -26.33 6.86
N ALA A 451 2.64 -26.34 5.61
CA ALA A 451 3.03 -27.56 4.90
C ALA A 451 4.50 -27.50 4.46
N PRO A 452 5.23 -28.63 4.41
CA PRO A 452 6.67 -28.63 4.13
C PRO A 452 7.04 -27.97 2.80
N ARG A 453 6.21 -28.17 1.75
CA ARG A 453 6.45 -27.62 0.40
C ARG A 453 6.41 -26.09 0.30
N HIS A 454 5.87 -25.40 1.31
CA HIS A 454 5.76 -23.93 1.35
C HIS A 454 6.63 -23.29 2.44
N GLY A 455 7.46 -24.09 3.14
CA GLY A 455 8.35 -23.61 4.18
C GLY A 455 7.60 -22.90 5.32
N ALA A 456 7.92 -21.63 5.55
CA ALA A 456 7.30 -20.80 6.59
C ALA A 456 6.00 -20.11 6.14
N GLN A 457 5.59 -20.24 4.88
CA GLN A 457 4.35 -19.63 4.42
C GLN A 457 3.15 -20.46 4.87
N LEU A 458 2.20 -19.80 5.52
CA LEU A 458 0.91 -20.41 5.84
C LEU A 458 0.02 -20.42 4.59
N VAL A 459 -0.68 -21.53 4.40
CA VAL A 459 -1.73 -21.69 3.40
C VAL A 459 -3.06 -21.56 4.12
N ARG A 460 -3.80 -20.51 3.79
CA ARG A 460 -5.15 -20.30 4.32
C ARG A 460 -6.20 -20.84 3.37
N ARG A 461 -7.23 -21.49 3.90
CA ARG A 461 -8.46 -21.79 3.17
C ARG A 461 -9.68 -21.46 3.99
N VAL A 462 -10.73 -21.08 3.29
CA VAL A 462 -12.03 -20.77 3.87
C VAL A 462 -12.94 -21.95 3.62
N MET A 463 -13.51 -22.49 4.69
CA MET A 463 -14.40 -23.65 4.66
C MET A 463 -15.78 -23.27 5.17
N LEU A 464 -16.80 -23.89 4.58
CA LEU A 464 -18.15 -23.92 5.15
C LEU A 464 -18.22 -24.92 6.31
N ASP A 465 -19.30 -24.83 7.10
CA ASP A 465 -19.52 -25.71 8.25
C ASP A 465 -19.51 -27.20 7.88
N ASP A 466 -20.20 -27.57 6.79
CA ASP A 466 -20.28 -28.93 6.28
C ASP A 466 -18.95 -29.46 5.70
N GLN A 467 -18.01 -28.56 5.39
CA GLN A 467 -16.72 -28.90 4.82
C GLN A 467 -15.65 -29.21 5.89
N LEU A 468 -15.83 -28.76 7.13
CA LEU A 468 -14.79 -28.81 8.16
C LEU A 468 -14.40 -30.26 8.53
N HIS A 469 -15.34 -31.20 8.52
CA HIS A 469 -15.08 -32.63 8.79
C HIS A 469 -14.83 -33.48 7.53
N ASN A 470 -14.81 -32.86 6.35
CA ASN A 470 -14.56 -33.54 5.09
C ASN A 470 -13.05 -33.69 4.83
N VAL A 471 -12.53 -34.91 4.98
CA VAL A 471 -11.10 -35.24 4.84
C VAL A 471 -10.56 -34.91 3.44
N ASP A 472 -11.38 -34.97 2.39
CA ASP A 472 -10.94 -34.65 1.03
C ASP A 472 -10.59 -33.17 0.87
N GLN A 473 -11.28 -32.29 1.61
CA GLN A 473 -10.95 -30.86 1.63
C GLN A 473 -9.58 -30.61 2.28
N TRP A 474 -9.28 -31.35 3.35
CA TRP A 474 -7.99 -31.30 4.04
C TRP A 474 -6.86 -31.97 3.26
N GLY A 475 -7.15 -33.05 2.51
CA GLY A 475 -6.17 -33.76 1.68
C GLY A 475 -5.52 -32.87 0.61
N LYS A 476 -6.17 -31.77 0.23
CA LYS A 476 -5.60 -30.76 -0.67
C LYS A 476 -4.43 -29.98 -0.05
N PHE A 477 -4.27 -29.96 1.28
CA PHE A 477 -3.08 -29.42 1.94
C PHE A 477 -1.91 -30.39 1.90
N GLY A 478 -2.17 -31.68 2.08
CA GLY A 478 -1.16 -32.73 2.07
C GLY A 478 -1.73 -34.09 2.50
N PRO A 479 -0.90 -35.12 2.56
CA PRO A 479 -1.34 -36.47 2.91
C PRO A 479 -1.85 -36.55 4.35
N ILE A 480 -2.88 -37.38 4.56
CA ILE A 480 -3.44 -37.72 5.87
C ILE A 480 -3.35 -39.24 5.99
N TRP A 481 -2.49 -39.73 6.87
CA TRP A 481 -2.21 -41.17 7.02
C TRP A 481 -3.18 -41.86 7.98
N ALA A 482 -3.70 -41.13 8.98
CA ALA A 482 -4.65 -41.67 9.95
C ALA A 482 -5.94 -40.82 10.00
N PRO A 483 -6.91 -41.06 9.08
CA PRO A 483 -8.12 -40.23 8.96
C PRO A 483 -9.01 -40.16 10.21
N ALA A 484 -9.13 -41.25 10.97
CA ALA A 484 -9.98 -41.28 12.17
C ALA A 484 -9.41 -40.43 13.32
N PRO A 485 -8.12 -40.60 13.74
CA PRO A 485 -7.48 -39.67 14.66
C PRO A 485 -7.46 -38.23 14.14
N PHE A 486 -7.35 -38.02 12.82
CA PHE A 486 -7.37 -36.68 12.22
C PHE A 486 -8.73 -35.99 12.42
N LYS A 487 -9.85 -36.67 12.17
CA LYS A 487 -11.18 -36.12 12.46
C LYS A 487 -11.35 -35.76 13.93
N ARG A 488 -10.82 -36.59 14.84
CA ARG A 488 -10.81 -36.30 16.28
C ARG A 488 -9.98 -35.06 16.62
N MET A 489 -8.84 -34.89 15.96
CA MET A 489 -7.98 -33.71 16.10
C MET A 489 -8.73 -32.42 15.69
N VAL A 490 -9.40 -32.44 14.53
CA VAL A 490 -10.18 -31.29 14.04
C VAL A 490 -11.30 -30.92 15.03
N ASN A 491 -12.01 -31.91 15.56
CA ASN A 491 -13.05 -31.69 16.58
C ASN A 491 -12.51 -31.05 17.88
N ILE A 492 -11.27 -31.36 18.30
CA ILE A 492 -10.65 -30.68 19.45
C ILE A 492 -10.27 -29.24 19.08
N LEU A 493 -9.72 -29.02 17.89
CA LEU A 493 -9.34 -27.68 17.41
C LEU A 493 -10.54 -26.74 17.26
N GLU A 494 -11.72 -27.25 16.96
CA GLU A 494 -12.98 -26.49 16.92
C GLU A 494 -13.28 -25.78 18.25
N ARG A 495 -12.86 -26.35 19.39
CA ARG A 495 -12.98 -25.70 20.71
C ARG A 495 -12.21 -24.39 20.80
N GLY A 496 -11.18 -24.23 19.96
CA GLY A 496 -10.37 -23.03 19.83
C GLY A 496 -10.81 -22.07 18.73
N ALA A 497 -11.89 -22.37 17.98
CA ALA A 497 -12.30 -21.54 16.82
C ALA A 497 -12.59 -20.08 17.17
N ASP A 498 -12.93 -19.82 18.43
CA ASP A 498 -13.21 -18.49 18.97
C ASP A 498 -11.97 -17.68 19.37
N LEU A 499 -10.81 -18.32 19.51
CA LEU A 499 -9.56 -17.63 19.88
C LEU A 499 -9.15 -16.60 18.84
N GLY A 500 -9.32 -16.93 17.55
CA GLY A 500 -9.04 -16.05 16.42
C GLY A 500 -10.30 -15.49 15.75
N ALA A 501 -11.46 -15.54 16.43
CA ALA A 501 -12.72 -15.14 15.81
C ALA A 501 -12.75 -13.65 15.46
N ARG A 502 -13.33 -13.33 14.31
CA ARG A 502 -13.31 -11.96 13.77
C ARG A 502 -14.47 -11.66 12.84
N GLN A 503 -14.75 -10.37 12.73
CA GLN A 503 -15.64 -9.79 11.73
C GLN A 503 -14.82 -9.39 10.50
N ALA A 504 -15.31 -9.72 9.31
CA ALA A 504 -14.65 -9.43 8.05
C ALA A 504 -15.65 -8.93 7.00
N ALA A 505 -15.13 -8.35 5.92
CA ALA A 505 -15.89 -8.05 4.72
C ALA A 505 -15.16 -8.69 3.53
N ASN A 506 -15.90 -9.32 2.63
CA ASN A 506 -15.34 -9.92 1.42
C ASN A 506 -15.33 -8.89 0.29
N PHE A 507 -14.48 -7.87 0.43
CA PHE A 507 -14.45 -6.75 -0.51
C PHE A 507 -13.07 -6.09 -0.56
N VAL A 508 -12.52 -5.85 -1.73
CA VAL A 508 -11.19 -5.23 -1.90
C VAL A 508 -11.32 -3.73 -2.21
N GLY A 509 -10.60 -2.90 -1.45
CA GLY A 509 -10.66 -1.44 -1.52
C GLY A 509 -11.29 -0.84 -0.28
N LEU A 510 -12.13 0.19 -0.46
CA LEU A 510 -12.80 0.89 0.63
C LEU A 510 -14.20 0.29 0.86
N ALA A 511 -14.47 -0.19 2.07
CA ALA A 511 -15.75 -0.80 2.45
C ALA A 511 -16.14 -0.45 3.88
N TRP A 512 -17.41 -0.64 4.21
CA TRP A 512 -17.90 -0.54 5.57
C TRP A 512 -17.77 -1.87 6.31
N ARG A 513 -17.35 -1.80 7.58
CA ARG A 513 -17.38 -2.90 8.53
C ARG A 513 -17.75 -2.34 9.89
N ASP A 514 -18.79 -2.90 10.52
CA ASP A 514 -19.28 -2.48 11.84
C ASP A 514 -19.55 -0.96 11.92
N GLY A 515 -20.16 -0.40 10.86
CA GLY A 515 -20.49 1.03 10.77
C GLY A 515 -19.28 1.96 10.59
N ARG A 516 -18.08 1.42 10.31
CA ARG A 516 -16.87 2.21 10.05
C ARG A 516 -16.30 1.87 8.67
N LEU A 517 -15.76 2.87 7.99
CA LEU A 517 -14.99 2.64 6.78
C LEU A 517 -13.64 2.00 7.12
N ILE A 518 -13.28 1.00 6.34
CA ILE A 518 -12.02 0.28 6.46
C ILE A 518 -11.36 0.17 5.08
N VAL A 519 -10.04 0.15 5.09
CA VAL A 519 -9.25 -0.30 3.94
C VAL A 519 -9.10 -1.81 4.05
N ASN A 520 -9.51 -2.52 3.01
CA ASN A 520 -9.48 -3.98 3.00
C ASN A 520 -8.73 -4.47 1.75
N GLU A 521 -7.72 -5.30 1.95
CA GLU A 521 -6.89 -5.84 0.88
C GLU A 521 -7.34 -7.26 0.50
N GLY A 522 -6.89 -7.76 -0.65
CA GLY A 522 -7.18 -9.13 -1.08
C GLY A 522 -6.86 -10.18 -0.01
N PRO A 523 -5.62 -10.17 0.55
CA PRO A 523 -5.21 -11.10 1.61
C PRO A 523 -6.02 -11.00 2.92
N ASP A 524 -6.84 -9.96 3.10
CA ASP A 524 -7.69 -9.80 4.28
C ASP A 524 -9.11 -10.37 4.06
N CYS A 525 -9.43 -10.78 2.82
CA CYS A 525 -10.71 -11.36 2.45
C CYS A 525 -10.77 -12.90 2.69
N TYR A 526 -11.99 -13.39 2.85
CA TYR A 526 -12.33 -14.79 3.13
C TYR A 526 -13.27 -15.36 2.07
N PHE A 527 -12.87 -15.26 0.80
CA PHE A 527 -13.56 -15.91 -0.31
C PHE A 527 -13.40 -17.43 -0.23
N THR A 528 -14.45 -18.18 -0.53
CA THR A 528 -14.40 -19.65 -0.63
C THR A 528 -13.71 -20.10 -1.91
N GLU A 529 -13.91 -19.35 -3.01
CA GLU A 529 -13.25 -19.55 -4.29
C GLU A 529 -12.64 -18.23 -4.80
N ALA A 530 -11.60 -17.75 -4.12
CA ALA A 530 -10.98 -16.44 -4.33
C ALA A 530 -10.73 -16.06 -5.81
N ASP A 531 -10.08 -16.96 -6.58
CA ASP A 531 -9.78 -16.78 -8.01
C ASP A 531 -11.02 -16.59 -8.91
N LYS A 532 -12.17 -17.06 -8.44
CA LYS A 532 -13.44 -16.99 -9.17
C LYS A 532 -14.38 -15.93 -8.62
N GLN A 533 -14.06 -15.26 -7.52
CA GLN A 533 -14.95 -14.28 -6.88
C GLN A 533 -14.46 -12.84 -6.97
N CYS A 534 -13.15 -12.61 -6.89
CA CYS A 534 -12.58 -11.27 -6.93
C CYS A 534 -11.28 -11.26 -7.74
N PRO A 535 -11.12 -10.34 -8.72
CA PRO A 535 -9.89 -10.25 -9.50
C PRO A 535 -8.70 -9.77 -8.65
N TYR A 536 -8.98 -9.11 -7.53
CA TYR A 536 -8.00 -8.54 -6.62
C TYR A 536 -7.86 -9.32 -5.31
N HIS A 537 -8.27 -10.58 -5.26
CA HIS A 537 -8.19 -11.40 -4.05
C HIS A 537 -6.77 -11.56 -3.48
N ASN A 538 -5.72 -11.31 -4.26
CA ASN A 538 -4.32 -11.30 -3.82
C ASN A 538 -3.67 -9.90 -3.84
N LEU A 539 -4.43 -8.84 -4.14
CA LEU A 539 -3.89 -7.49 -4.24
C LEU A 539 -3.56 -6.95 -2.85
N THR A 540 -2.32 -6.52 -2.68
CA THR A 540 -1.88 -5.59 -1.62
C THR A 540 -1.67 -4.23 -2.27
N PHE A 541 -2.24 -3.17 -1.71
CA PHE A 541 -2.18 -1.86 -2.35
C PHE A 541 -0.76 -1.29 -2.31
N PRO A 542 -0.29 -0.61 -3.37
CA PRO A 542 0.97 0.11 -3.34
C PRO A 542 1.03 1.07 -2.14
N THR A 543 2.16 1.05 -1.43
CA THR A 543 2.43 1.90 -0.26
C THR A 543 3.56 2.86 -0.54
N GLY A 544 3.52 4.06 0.04
CA GLY A 544 4.59 5.04 -0.04
C GLY A 544 4.31 6.30 0.78
N PRO A 545 5.26 7.24 0.89
CA PRO A 545 4.99 8.53 1.51
C PRO A 545 3.96 9.32 0.70
N ALA A 546 3.08 10.07 1.38
CA ALA A 546 2.07 10.91 0.72
C ALA A 546 2.69 11.92 -0.28
N SER A 547 3.93 12.34 -0.06
CA SER A 547 4.67 13.22 -0.98
C SER A 547 4.87 12.64 -2.39
N ASP A 548 4.87 11.31 -2.54
CA ASP A 548 4.96 10.68 -3.86
C ASP A 548 3.68 10.90 -4.69
N ALA A 549 2.53 11.13 -4.05
CA ALA A 549 1.27 11.43 -4.73
C ALA A 549 1.39 12.66 -5.64
N ARG A 550 2.00 13.74 -5.12
CA ARG A 550 2.22 14.97 -5.89
C ARG A 550 3.08 14.72 -7.13
N ARG A 551 4.18 13.97 -6.98
CA ARG A 551 5.10 13.63 -8.09
C ARG A 551 4.36 12.87 -9.20
N VAL A 552 3.53 11.90 -8.82
CA VAL A 552 2.71 11.14 -9.77
C VAL A 552 1.70 12.04 -10.46
N ILE A 553 0.92 12.84 -9.72
CA ILE A 553 -0.09 13.76 -10.29
C ILE A 553 0.55 14.70 -11.32
N THR A 554 1.64 15.39 -10.95
CA THR A 554 2.34 16.32 -11.85
C THR A 554 2.85 15.62 -13.12
N ALA A 555 3.35 14.39 -13.02
CA ALA A 555 3.82 13.62 -14.18
C ALA A 555 2.67 13.27 -15.15
N TYR A 556 1.49 12.92 -14.63
CA TYR A 556 0.29 12.68 -15.44
C TYR A 556 -0.21 13.97 -16.11
N GLN A 557 -0.22 15.10 -15.40
CA GLN A 557 -0.57 16.42 -15.96
C GLN A 557 0.38 16.83 -17.09
N ALA A 558 1.67 16.57 -16.96
CA ALA A 558 2.65 16.91 -17.99
C ALA A 558 2.53 16.02 -19.24
N THR A 559 2.21 14.74 -19.07
CA THR A 559 2.28 13.74 -20.15
C THR A 559 1.20 13.94 -21.23
N PHE A 560 0.05 14.50 -20.87
CA PHE A 560 -0.98 14.91 -21.83
C PHE A 560 -1.58 16.26 -21.46
N LYS A 561 -1.67 17.16 -22.45
CA LYS A 561 -2.31 18.47 -22.34
C LYS A 561 -3.78 18.33 -21.92
N GLN A 562 -4.32 19.41 -21.38
CA GLN A 562 -5.72 19.51 -20.94
C GLN A 562 -6.11 18.39 -19.95
N ASN A 563 -5.17 18.00 -19.08
CA ASN A 563 -5.34 16.96 -18.07
C ASN A 563 -5.85 15.60 -18.61
N ALA A 564 -5.69 15.31 -19.91
CA ALA A 564 -6.34 14.14 -20.51
C ALA A 564 -5.85 12.80 -19.94
N ALA A 565 -4.62 12.76 -19.41
CA ALA A 565 -4.09 11.63 -18.64
C ALA A 565 -4.40 11.71 -17.14
N THR A 566 -4.55 12.91 -16.58
CA THR A 566 -4.90 13.11 -15.16
C THR A 566 -6.34 12.70 -14.87
N ILE A 567 -7.28 12.95 -15.80
CA ILE A 567 -8.69 12.54 -15.64
C ILE A 567 -8.83 11.04 -15.34
N PRO A 568 -8.24 10.10 -16.11
CA PRO A 568 -8.33 8.68 -15.79
C PRO A 568 -7.58 8.30 -14.50
N LEU A 569 -6.53 9.01 -14.11
CA LEU A 569 -5.87 8.81 -12.80
C LEU A 569 -6.82 9.17 -11.64
N VAL A 570 -7.43 10.36 -11.70
CA VAL A 570 -8.40 10.84 -10.70
C VAL A 570 -9.63 9.95 -10.67
N TRP A 571 -10.14 9.54 -11.83
CA TRP A 571 -11.24 8.59 -11.94
C TRP A 571 -10.93 7.26 -11.24
N ALA A 572 -9.73 6.71 -11.46
CA ALA A 572 -9.33 5.43 -10.91
C ALA A 572 -9.21 5.50 -9.37
N LEU A 573 -8.53 6.53 -8.86
CA LEU A 573 -8.35 6.75 -7.41
C LEU A 573 -9.67 7.12 -6.71
N GLY A 574 -10.56 7.84 -7.40
CA GLY A 574 -11.87 8.22 -6.90
C GLY A 574 -12.90 7.08 -6.88
N GLY A 575 -12.65 5.96 -7.58
CA GLY A 575 -13.58 4.81 -7.63
C GLY A 575 -14.03 4.27 -6.27
N HIS A 576 -13.18 4.46 -5.26
CA HIS A 576 -13.43 4.09 -3.87
C HIS A 576 -14.49 4.95 -3.17
N LEU A 577 -14.73 6.19 -3.64
CA LEU A 577 -15.81 7.06 -3.14
C LEU A 577 -17.21 6.47 -3.40
N LYS A 578 -17.34 5.41 -4.21
CA LYS A 578 -18.60 4.68 -4.38
C LYS A 578 -19.21 4.22 -3.06
N ALA A 579 -18.41 3.81 -2.08
CA ALA A 579 -18.89 3.42 -0.75
C ALA A 579 -19.54 4.58 0.04
N LEU A 580 -19.23 5.83 -0.35
CA LEU A 580 -19.74 7.05 0.27
C LEU A 580 -20.89 7.66 -0.54
N LEU A 581 -20.75 7.71 -1.87
CA LEU A 581 -21.71 8.32 -2.78
C LEU A 581 -22.84 7.37 -3.23
N GLY A 582 -22.62 6.06 -3.14
CA GLY A 582 -23.54 5.03 -3.64
C GLY A 582 -23.47 4.80 -5.16
N PHE A 583 -22.64 5.54 -5.89
CA PHE A 583 -22.41 5.36 -7.32
C PHE A 583 -21.00 5.79 -7.74
N TRP A 584 -20.54 5.31 -8.90
CA TRP A 584 -19.35 5.83 -9.58
C TRP A 584 -19.44 5.58 -11.09
N PRO A 585 -19.11 6.57 -11.95
CA PRO A 585 -19.18 6.39 -13.39
C PRO A 585 -18.12 5.42 -13.91
N HIS A 586 -18.43 4.75 -15.02
CA HIS A 586 -17.42 4.07 -15.83
C HIS A 586 -16.69 5.11 -16.71
N ILE A 587 -15.51 4.80 -17.25
CA ILE A 587 -14.78 5.73 -18.12
C ILE A 587 -14.51 5.14 -19.51
N THR A 588 -14.66 5.96 -20.54
CA THR A 588 -14.14 5.65 -21.88
C THR A 588 -12.85 6.42 -22.15
N ILE A 589 -11.83 5.72 -22.64
CA ILE A 589 -10.61 6.36 -23.17
C ILE A 589 -10.60 6.19 -24.68
N GLN A 590 -10.83 7.31 -25.37
CA GLN A 590 -10.83 7.38 -26.83
C GLN A 590 -9.50 7.97 -27.32
N ALA A 591 -8.94 7.34 -28.36
CA ALA A 591 -7.70 7.78 -28.95
C ALA A 591 -7.53 7.20 -30.34
N ASN A 592 -7.10 8.02 -31.30
CA ASN A 592 -6.67 7.54 -32.61
C ASN A 592 -5.43 6.65 -32.49
N LYS A 593 -5.22 5.78 -33.47
CA LYS A 593 -4.03 4.94 -33.57
C LYS A 593 -2.75 5.78 -33.42
N GLY A 594 -1.86 5.36 -32.53
CA GLY A 594 -0.57 6.04 -32.28
C GLY A 594 -0.61 7.23 -31.30
N ALA A 595 -1.78 7.58 -30.73
CA ALA A 595 -1.89 8.68 -29.77
C ALA A 595 -1.35 8.38 -28.35
N GLY A 596 -0.81 7.17 -28.11
CA GLY A 596 -0.17 6.80 -26.84
C GLY A 596 -1.08 6.12 -25.79
N LYS A 597 -2.29 5.72 -26.16
CA LYS A 597 -3.28 5.06 -25.28
C LYS A 597 -2.72 3.85 -24.51
N SER A 598 -2.16 2.86 -25.22
CA SER A 598 -1.62 1.66 -24.58
C SER A 598 -0.45 1.98 -23.65
N THR A 599 0.34 3.01 -23.94
CA THR A 599 1.43 3.47 -23.07
C THR A 599 0.89 4.09 -21.79
N LEU A 600 -0.13 4.95 -21.89
CA LEU A 600 -0.78 5.56 -20.72
C LEU A 600 -1.42 4.50 -19.82
N ILE A 601 -2.13 3.54 -20.41
CA ILE A 601 -2.79 2.45 -19.67
C ILE A 601 -1.76 1.63 -18.89
N LYS A 602 -0.65 1.21 -19.53
CA LYS A 602 0.43 0.48 -18.85
C LYS A 602 1.07 1.29 -17.71
N ARG A 603 1.17 2.61 -17.84
CA ARG A 603 1.65 3.49 -16.76
C ARG A 603 0.64 3.54 -15.62
N LEU A 604 -0.65 3.55 -15.91
CA LEU A 604 -1.71 3.52 -14.90
C LEU A 604 -1.73 2.17 -14.14
N GLU A 605 -1.56 1.04 -14.83
CA GLU A 605 -1.42 -0.29 -14.20
C GLU A 605 -0.23 -0.30 -13.23
N ARG A 606 0.94 0.21 -13.65
CA ARG A 606 2.12 0.29 -12.78
C ARG A 606 1.90 1.22 -11.58
N SER A 607 1.26 2.37 -11.79
CA SER A 607 1.12 3.40 -10.77
C SER A 607 0.12 3.02 -9.68
N LEU A 608 -0.96 2.32 -10.05
CA LEU A 608 -2.08 2.01 -9.15
C LEU A 608 -2.22 0.53 -8.78
N ALA A 609 -1.54 -0.37 -9.50
CA ALA A 609 -1.75 -1.82 -9.44
C ALA A 609 -3.17 -2.29 -9.86
N PHE A 610 -3.86 -1.51 -10.69
CA PHE A 610 -5.12 -1.93 -11.30
C PHE A 610 -4.86 -2.82 -12.54
N THR A 611 -5.88 -3.54 -13.02
CA THR A 611 -5.76 -4.66 -13.97
C THR A 611 -6.54 -4.38 -15.24
N MET A 612 -5.86 -4.50 -16.39
CA MET A 612 -6.50 -4.54 -17.70
C MET A 612 -6.78 -5.98 -18.12
N PHE A 613 -8.04 -6.30 -18.36
CA PHE A 613 -8.47 -7.55 -18.95
C PHE A 613 -8.44 -7.44 -20.48
N SER A 614 -7.67 -8.32 -21.10
CA SER A 614 -7.72 -8.50 -22.55
C SER A 614 -9.08 -9.05 -22.97
N GLY A 615 -9.55 -8.72 -24.16
CA GLY A 615 -10.85 -9.23 -24.60
C GLY A 615 -10.90 -10.75 -24.82
N GLN A 616 -9.76 -11.46 -24.91
CA GLN A 616 -9.74 -12.93 -24.82
C GLN A 616 -10.16 -13.43 -23.43
N SER A 617 -9.82 -12.69 -22.37
CA SER A 617 -10.18 -13.03 -21.00
C SER A 617 -11.67 -12.79 -20.71
N LEU A 618 -12.35 -11.98 -21.53
CA LEU A 618 -13.74 -11.52 -21.34
C LEU A 618 -14.76 -12.22 -22.26
N GLN A 619 -14.45 -13.39 -22.81
CA GLN A 619 -15.31 -14.08 -23.79
C GLN A 619 -16.64 -14.59 -23.25
N THR A 620 -16.78 -14.70 -21.92
CA THR A 620 -17.98 -15.28 -21.29
C THR A 620 -18.57 -14.32 -20.28
N GLU A 621 -19.89 -14.42 -20.08
CA GLU A 621 -20.61 -13.67 -19.06
C GLU A 621 -20.04 -13.89 -17.66
N PHE A 622 -19.66 -15.14 -17.34
CA PHE A 622 -19.02 -15.46 -16.07
C PHE A 622 -17.73 -14.67 -15.88
N ARG A 623 -16.86 -14.58 -16.89
CA ARG A 623 -15.61 -13.81 -16.81
C ARG A 623 -15.84 -12.30 -16.70
N LEU A 624 -16.84 -11.75 -17.40
CA LEU A 624 -17.23 -10.35 -17.26
C LEU A 624 -17.68 -10.07 -15.82
N LEU A 625 -18.56 -10.92 -15.29
CA LEU A 625 -19.09 -10.84 -13.93
C LEU A 625 -17.98 -10.93 -12.88
N THR A 626 -17.09 -11.92 -12.97
CA THR A 626 -16.00 -12.08 -11.99
C THR A 626 -15.00 -10.94 -12.08
N SER A 627 -14.79 -10.33 -13.25
CA SER A 627 -13.84 -9.22 -13.41
C SER A 627 -14.24 -7.94 -12.68
N ILE A 628 -15.51 -7.76 -12.27
CA ILE A 628 -16.02 -6.55 -11.61
C ILE A 628 -16.53 -6.80 -10.19
N SER A 629 -16.32 -8.01 -9.67
CA SER A 629 -16.91 -8.48 -8.42
C SER A 629 -16.04 -8.17 -7.20
N HIS A 630 -16.70 -7.85 -6.08
CA HIS A 630 -16.14 -7.69 -4.73
C HIS A 630 -14.96 -6.72 -4.63
N THR A 631 -15.02 -5.60 -5.38
CA THR A 631 -13.99 -4.58 -5.34
C THR A 631 -14.53 -3.20 -5.72
N SER A 632 -13.99 -2.15 -5.11
CA SER A 632 -14.13 -0.75 -5.58
C SER A 632 -12.91 -0.28 -6.38
N HIS A 633 -11.83 -1.06 -6.38
CA HIS A 633 -10.65 -0.78 -7.19
C HIS A 633 -10.99 -0.99 -8.68
N PRO A 634 -10.60 -0.07 -9.58
CA PRO A 634 -11.01 -0.09 -10.97
C PRO A 634 -10.44 -1.28 -11.74
N VAL A 635 -11.13 -1.67 -12.79
CA VAL A 635 -10.64 -2.64 -13.78
C VAL A 635 -10.75 -2.05 -15.19
N GLY A 636 -9.96 -2.55 -16.12
CA GLY A 636 -10.10 -2.16 -17.52
C GLY A 636 -10.52 -3.32 -18.40
N TRP A 637 -11.34 -3.02 -19.40
CA TRP A 637 -11.74 -3.95 -20.46
C TRP A 637 -11.22 -3.42 -21.79
N GLU A 638 -10.30 -4.17 -22.40
CA GLU A 638 -9.68 -3.81 -23.67
C GLU A 638 -10.38 -4.51 -24.84
N GLU A 639 -10.53 -3.79 -25.97
CA GLU A 639 -11.07 -4.32 -27.23
C GLU A 639 -12.47 -4.96 -27.09
N LEU A 640 -13.36 -4.33 -26.31
CA LEU A 640 -14.75 -4.78 -26.20
C LEU A 640 -15.47 -4.68 -27.55
N SER A 641 -15.14 -3.68 -28.37
CA SER A 641 -15.76 -3.46 -29.68
C SER A 641 -15.46 -4.53 -30.73
N ALA A 642 -14.39 -5.30 -30.54
CA ALA A 642 -14.04 -6.43 -31.41
C ALA A 642 -14.77 -7.73 -31.02
N ARG A 643 -15.66 -7.70 -30.03
CA ARG A 643 -16.39 -8.88 -29.53
C ARG A 643 -17.73 -9.03 -30.23
N ARG A 644 -18.29 -10.24 -30.12
CA ARG A 644 -19.64 -10.53 -30.62
C ARG A 644 -20.67 -9.66 -29.89
N GLN A 645 -21.73 -9.27 -30.59
CA GLN A 645 -22.77 -8.39 -30.05
C GLN A 645 -23.40 -8.94 -28.76
N ASP A 646 -23.59 -10.26 -28.65
CA ASP A 646 -24.14 -10.89 -27.45
C ASP A 646 -23.26 -10.68 -26.20
N VAL A 647 -21.94 -10.64 -26.37
CA VAL A 647 -20.99 -10.35 -25.28
C VAL A 647 -21.02 -8.88 -24.92
N ILE A 648 -21.13 -8.00 -25.93
CA ILE A 648 -21.24 -6.55 -25.74
C ILE A 648 -22.53 -6.21 -24.97
N ASP A 649 -23.67 -6.80 -25.36
CA ASP A 649 -24.96 -6.55 -24.72
C ASP A 649 -24.97 -7.01 -23.25
N LYS A 650 -24.33 -8.15 -22.95
CA LYS A 650 -24.16 -8.64 -21.57
C LYS A 650 -23.23 -7.74 -20.76
N ALA A 651 -22.10 -7.34 -21.34
CA ALA A 651 -21.18 -6.39 -20.72
C ALA A 651 -21.90 -5.08 -20.38
N VAL A 652 -22.68 -4.54 -21.33
CA VAL A 652 -23.52 -3.36 -21.13
C VAL A 652 -24.52 -3.57 -19.99
N GLY A 653 -25.26 -4.68 -19.97
CA GLY A 653 -26.21 -4.99 -18.90
C GLY A 653 -25.57 -5.02 -17.52
N LEU A 654 -24.41 -5.67 -17.40
CA LEU A 654 -23.65 -5.71 -16.15
C LEU A 654 -23.18 -4.31 -15.72
N LEU A 655 -22.69 -3.48 -16.64
CA LEU A 655 -22.25 -2.12 -16.34
C LEU A 655 -23.41 -1.19 -15.96
N GLN A 656 -24.62 -1.41 -16.49
CA GLN A 656 -25.80 -0.64 -16.07
C GLN A 656 -26.07 -0.83 -14.57
N GLU A 657 -26.03 -2.07 -14.11
CA GLU A 657 -26.27 -2.43 -12.70
C GLU A 657 -25.09 -2.02 -11.80
N ASN A 658 -23.87 -2.23 -12.28
CA ASN A 658 -22.62 -1.97 -11.57
C ASN A 658 -22.31 -0.46 -11.36
N TYR A 659 -22.98 0.45 -12.06
CA TYR A 659 -22.81 1.90 -11.83
C TYR A 659 -23.04 2.30 -10.36
N GLN A 660 -24.03 1.67 -9.71
CA GLN A 660 -24.17 1.67 -8.26
C GLN A 660 -23.43 0.44 -7.70
N TYR A 661 -24.18 -0.59 -7.35
CA TYR A 661 -23.68 -1.93 -7.08
C TYR A 661 -24.87 -2.91 -7.14
N THR A 662 -24.61 -4.18 -7.44
CA THR A 662 -25.64 -5.23 -7.46
C THR A 662 -25.12 -6.52 -6.88
N VAL A 663 -25.98 -7.23 -6.13
CA VAL A 663 -25.68 -8.56 -5.60
C VAL A 663 -26.34 -9.61 -6.48
N THR A 664 -25.58 -10.64 -6.87
CA THR A 664 -26.08 -11.77 -7.64
C THR A 664 -25.50 -13.08 -7.12
N ARG A 665 -26.23 -14.19 -7.28
CA ARG A 665 -25.78 -15.55 -6.92
C ARG A 665 -25.74 -16.42 -8.17
N ARG A 666 -24.70 -17.27 -8.28
CA ARG A 666 -24.47 -18.14 -9.45
C ARG A 666 -23.95 -19.52 -9.04
N GLY A 667 -24.21 -20.52 -9.88
CA GLY A 667 -23.73 -21.89 -9.68
C GLY A 667 -24.62 -22.72 -8.76
N THR A 668 -24.28 -24.00 -8.60
CA THR A 668 -24.99 -24.95 -7.72
C THR A 668 -24.89 -24.55 -6.24
N ASP A 669 -23.75 -23.99 -5.87
CA ASP A 669 -23.43 -23.60 -4.49
C ASP A 669 -23.95 -22.20 -4.15
N MET A 670 -24.68 -21.56 -5.09
CA MET A 670 -25.26 -20.22 -4.96
C MET A 670 -24.24 -19.16 -4.51
N THR A 671 -23.00 -19.27 -5.00
CA THR A 671 -21.89 -18.36 -4.71
C THR A 671 -22.28 -16.91 -4.98
N GLU A 672 -22.05 -16.05 -3.99
CA GLU A 672 -22.41 -14.64 -4.04
C GLU A 672 -21.33 -13.78 -4.73
N TYR A 673 -21.81 -12.84 -5.55
CA TYR A 673 -21.04 -11.87 -6.32
C TYR A 673 -21.61 -10.47 -6.11
N LEU A 674 -20.78 -9.56 -5.59
CA LEU A 674 -21.11 -8.13 -5.47
C LEU A 674 -20.47 -7.37 -6.63
N LEU A 675 -21.25 -7.01 -7.65
CA LEU A 675 -20.80 -6.23 -8.79
C LEU A 675 -20.61 -4.78 -8.33
N CYS A 676 -19.38 -4.29 -8.31
CA CYS A 676 -19.08 -2.96 -7.79
C CYS A 676 -17.93 -2.22 -8.52
N ALA A 677 -17.03 -2.92 -9.21
CA ALA A 677 -15.81 -2.31 -9.73
C ALA A 677 -16.10 -1.27 -10.81
N PRO A 678 -15.57 -0.04 -10.74
CA PRO A 678 -15.63 0.88 -11.86
C PRO A 678 -14.77 0.35 -13.03
N VAL A 679 -15.21 0.62 -14.25
CA VAL A 679 -14.66 -0.02 -15.46
C VAL A 679 -14.16 1.02 -16.44
N MET A 680 -12.93 0.83 -16.90
CA MET A 680 -12.30 1.57 -17.99
C MET A 680 -12.52 0.81 -19.30
N LEU A 681 -13.19 1.43 -20.25
CA LEU A 681 -13.38 0.93 -21.60
C LEU A 681 -12.34 1.56 -22.52
N ALA A 682 -11.37 0.77 -22.96
CA ALA A 682 -10.32 1.22 -23.86
C ALA A 682 -10.55 0.69 -25.29
N GLY A 683 -10.73 1.61 -26.24
CA GLY A 683 -11.05 1.28 -27.64
C GLY A 683 -10.82 2.47 -28.58
N GLU A 684 -10.85 2.23 -29.89
CA GLU A 684 -10.94 3.33 -30.88
C GLU A 684 -12.39 3.78 -31.01
N ASP A 685 -13.31 2.81 -31.14
CA ASP A 685 -14.75 2.98 -31.01
C ASP A 685 -15.26 2.07 -29.88
N VAL A 686 -16.11 2.60 -28.99
CA VAL A 686 -16.65 1.86 -27.83
C VAL A 686 -18.18 1.81 -27.97
N PRO A 687 -18.76 0.66 -28.37
CA PRO A 687 -20.17 0.56 -28.78
C PRO A 687 -21.11 0.44 -27.58
N VAL A 688 -21.17 1.49 -26.75
CA VAL A 688 -21.90 1.50 -25.47
C VAL A 688 -22.94 2.63 -25.39
N ARG A 689 -23.70 2.83 -26.48
CA ARG A 689 -24.68 3.92 -26.60
C ARG A 689 -25.74 3.95 -25.48
N SER A 690 -26.12 2.80 -24.94
CA SER A 690 -27.08 2.74 -23.82
C SER A 690 -26.49 3.15 -22.47
N LEU A 691 -25.15 3.22 -22.33
CA LEU A 691 -24.45 3.58 -21.10
C LEU A 691 -24.07 5.06 -21.00
N LEU A 692 -24.40 5.90 -21.98
CA LEU A 692 -23.91 7.29 -22.06
C LEU A 692 -24.10 8.08 -20.76
N GLY A 693 -25.28 7.99 -20.12
CA GLY A 693 -25.55 8.66 -18.85
C GLY A 693 -24.79 8.12 -17.63
N LYS A 694 -24.08 6.99 -17.75
CA LYS A 694 -23.29 6.32 -16.70
C LYS A 694 -21.78 6.34 -16.99
N LEU A 695 -21.38 7.03 -18.05
CA LEU A 695 -19.99 7.14 -18.48
C LEU A 695 -19.48 8.57 -18.28
N VAL A 696 -18.19 8.65 -18.04
CA VAL A 696 -17.35 9.82 -18.33
C VAL A 696 -16.38 9.46 -19.44
N ARG A 697 -15.75 10.47 -20.05
CA ARG A 697 -14.77 10.24 -21.11
C ARG A 697 -13.52 11.09 -20.94
N THR A 698 -12.47 10.66 -21.62
CA THR A 698 -11.30 11.48 -21.96
C THR A 698 -10.85 11.15 -23.38
N THR A 699 -10.42 12.17 -24.14
CA THR A 699 -9.82 11.99 -25.46
C THR A 699 -8.34 12.32 -25.44
N LEU A 700 -7.51 11.43 -25.98
CA LEU A 700 -6.05 11.60 -26.01
C LEU A 700 -5.54 12.20 -27.34
N THR A 701 -6.38 12.22 -28.37
CA THR A 701 -5.99 12.63 -29.73
C THR A 701 -5.53 14.09 -29.75
N GLY A 702 -4.32 14.35 -30.26
CA GLY A 702 -3.76 15.71 -30.38
C GLY A 702 -3.22 16.31 -29.07
N LYS A 703 -3.31 15.60 -27.94
CA LYS A 703 -2.94 16.13 -26.61
C LYS A 703 -1.61 15.60 -26.07
N ARG A 704 -0.86 14.84 -26.85
CA ARG A 704 0.38 14.18 -26.39
C ARG A 704 1.43 15.21 -25.96
N GLY A 705 1.94 15.04 -24.75
CA GLY A 705 3.07 15.79 -24.18
C GLY A 705 4.33 14.93 -24.04
N PRO A 706 5.29 15.36 -23.18
CA PRO A 706 6.48 14.58 -22.84
C PRO A 706 6.16 13.19 -22.32
N LEU A 707 7.08 12.23 -22.50
CA LEU A 707 6.91 10.90 -21.93
C LEU A 707 7.08 10.93 -20.41
N MET A 708 6.28 10.11 -19.73
CA MET A 708 6.34 9.95 -18.28
C MET A 708 7.69 9.34 -17.85
N PRO A 709 8.34 9.85 -16.77
CA PRO A 709 9.63 9.33 -16.31
C PRO A 709 9.60 7.84 -15.95
N ASP A 710 10.72 7.15 -16.19
CA ASP A 710 10.85 5.71 -15.90
C ASP A 710 11.02 5.39 -14.42
N ASP A 711 11.60 6.32 -13.66
CA ASP A 711 11.85 6.26 -12.22
C ASP A 711 10.67 6.79 -11.38
N LEU A 712 9.51 7.05 -12.00
CA LEU A 712 8.33 7.51 -11.29
C LEU A 712 7.93 6.48 -10.20
N PRO A 713 7.74 6.93 -8.94
CA PRO A 713 7.25 6.05 -7.88
C PRO A 713 5.82 5.59 -8.18
N ARG A 714 5.38 4.53 -7.50
CA ARG A 714 3.96 4.16 -7.50
C ARG A 714 3.18 5.17 -6.66
N PHE A 715 1.91 5.37 -6.98
CA PHE A 715 1.04 6.17 -6.13
C PHE A 715 0.82 5.43 -4.80
N PRO A 716 0.85 6.11 -3.63
CA PRO A 716 0.62 5.47 -2.34
C PRO A 716 -0.87 5.17 -2.11
N VAL A 717 -1.42 4.22 -2.87
CA VAL A 717 -2.85 3.88 -2.90
C VAL A 717 -3.35 3.50 -1.51
N ARG A 718 -2.58 2.73 -0.73
CA ARG A 718 -3.01 2.35 0.63
C ARG A 718 -3.25 3.57 1.51
N GLN A 719 -2.29 4.49 1.57
CA GLN A 719 -2.39 5.72 2.36
C GLN A 719 -3.53 6.62 1.88
N TRP A 720 -3.78 6.65 0.57
CA TRP A 720 -4.93 7.34 0.00
C TRP A 720 -6.27 6.73 0.47
N LEU A 721 -6.39 5.41 0.51
CA LEU A 721 -7.59 4.75 1.03
C LEU A 721 -7.76 4.97 2.53
N GLU A 722 -6.65 5.01 3.28
CA GLU A 722 -6.66 5.34 4.72
C GLU A 722 -7.14 6.78 4.94
N PHE A 723 -6.74 7.73 4.09
CA PHE A 723 -7.27 9.09 4.08
C PHE A 723 -8.78 9.10 3.79
N LEU A 724 -9.24 8.39 2.74
CA LEU A 724 -10.67 8.32 2.40
C LEU A 724 -11.50 7.65 3.51
N ALA A 725 -10.96 6.66 4.22
CA ALA A 725 -11.63 5.99 5.32
C ALA A 725 -11.87 6.92 6.53
N GLY A 726 -11.10 8.01 6.65
CA GLY A 726 -11.27 9.05 7.66
C GLY A 726 -12.36 10.08 7.34
N LEU A 727 -12.95 10.05 6.13
CA LEU A 727 -13.95 11.03 5.71
C LEU A 727 -15.32 10.75 6.31
N ASP A 728 -16.06 11.83 6.63
CA ASP A 728 -17.45 11.74 7.04
C ASP A 728 -18.40 11.65 5.83
N LYS A 729 -19.33 10.69 5.86
CA LYS A 729 -20.26 10.42 4.75
C LYS A 729 -21.17 11.59 4.41
N ARG A 730 -21.64 12.35 5.42
CA ARG A 730 -22.53 13.50 5.18
C ARG A 730 -21.74 14.65 4.58
N ALA A 731 -20.56 14.95 5.12
CA ALA A 731 -19.68 15.98 4.58
C ALA A 731 -19.31 15.71 3.11
N VAL A 732 -19.05 14.44 2.75
CA VAL A 732 -18.77 14.04 1.37
C VAL A 732 -19.99 14.29 0.46
N ALA A 733 -21.20 13.97 0.92
CA ALA A 733 -22.43 14.19 0.17
C ALA A 733 -22.73 15.70 -0.04
N ASP A 734 -22.50 16.52 0.99
CA ASP A 734 -22.71 17.99 0.91
C ASP A 734 -21.71 18.65 -0.07
N GLN A 735 -20.45 18.22 -0.03
CA GLN A 735 -19.43 18.69 -0.99
C GLN A 735 -19.76 18.22 -2.41
N TYR A 736 -20.24 16.98 -2.58
CA TYR A 736 -20.71 16.49 -3.87
C TYR A 736 -21.86 17.34 -4.41
N ALA A 737 -22.88 17.64 -3.61
CA ALA A 737 -24.00 18.47 -4.01
C ALA A 737 -23.54 19.85 -4.50
N THR A 738 -22.63 20.49 -3.77
CA THR A 738 -22.06 21.79 -4.17
C THR A 738 -21.34 21.72 -5.52
N LEU A 739 -20.56 20.68 -5.77
CA LEU A 739 -19.84 20.50 -7.04
C LEU A 739 -20.79 20.13 -8.18
N ARG A 740 -21.85 19.37 -7.89
CA ARG A 740 -22.91 19.04 -8.85
C ARG A 740 -23.64 20.29 -9.30
N ASP A 741 -24.01 21.18 -8.38
CA ASP A 741 -24.68 22.44 -8.71
C ASP A 741 -23.78 23.32 -9.59
N LYS A 742 -22.48 23.38 -9.31
CA LYS A 742 -21.50 24.06 -10.16
C LYS A 742 -21.39 23.43 -11.55
N ALA A 743 -21.35 22.10 -11.64
CA ALA A 743 -21.30 21.41 -12.93
C ALA A 743 -22.57 21.64 -13.76
N LEU A 744 -23.74 21.65 -13.11
CA LEU A 744 -25.02 21.95 -13.75
C LEU A 744 -25.09 23.41 -14.23
N ALA A 745 -24.64 24.37 -13.42
CA ALA A 745 -24.61 25.78 -13.80
C ALA A 745 -23.67 26.08 -14.99
N ASN A 746 -22.65 25.24 -15.20
CA ASN A 746 -21.70 25.34 -16.32
C ASN A 746 -21.96 24.28 -17.39
N CYS A 747 -23.14 23.67 -17.40
CA CYS A 747 -23.55 22.68 -18.39
C CYS A 747 -24.08 23.38 -19.65
N ARG A 748 -23.75 22.85 -20.83
CA ARG A 748 -24.26 23.36 -22.10
C ARG A 748 -25.71 22.97 -22.43
N ALA A 749 -26.27 21.98 -21.72
CA ALA A 749 -27.65 21.54 -21.90
C ALA A 749 -28.61 22.37 -21.05
N SER A 750 -29.86 22.52 -21.49
CA SER A 750 -30.86 23.39 -20.85
C SER A 750 -31.32 22.94 -19.46
N GLY A 751 -30.95 21.73 -19.06
CA GLY A 751 -31.41 21.12 -17.81
C GLY A 751 -32.79 20.47 -17.93
N GLU A 752 -33.32 20.26 -19.14
CA GLU A 752 -34.50 19.40 -19.35
C GLU A 752 -34.08 17.93 -19.60
N ASP A 753 -32.94 17.70 -20.25
CA ASP A 753 -32.38 16.37 -20.46
C ASP A 753 -31.80 15.73 -19.17
N ASP A 754 -32.52 14.72 -18.64
CA ASP A 754 -32.08 13.92 -17.49
C ASP A 754 -30.78 13.14 -17.75
N GLY A 755 -30.46 12.83 -19.02
CA GLY A 755 -29.18 12.27 -19.43
C GLY A 755 -28.04 13.25 -19.16
N ALA A 756 -28.16 14.49 -19.64
CA ALA A 756 -27.19 15.55 -19.42
C ALA A 756 -27.01 15.88 -17.92
N LYS A 757 -28.11 15.93 -17.15
CA LYS A 757 -28.03 16.12 -15.68
C LYS A 757 -27.22 15.02 -14.99
N ARG A 758 -27.43 13.77 -15.38
CA ARG A 758 -26.70 12.62 -14.82
C ARG A 758 -25.22 12.68 -15.20
N MET A 759 -24.91 13.04 -16.45
CA MET A 759 -23.53 13.25 -16.89
C MET A 759 -22.84 14.34 -16.10
N ALA A 760 -23.47 15.52 -15.92
CA ALA A 760 -22.92 16.58 -15.08
C ALA A 760 -22.65 16.08 -13.63
N GLY A 761 -23.56 15.28 -13.09
CA GLY A 761 -23.37 14.60 -11.80
C GLY A 761 -22.17 13.63 -11.77
N ASN A 762 -21.87 12.93 -12.86
CA ASN A 762 -20.71 12.05 -12.97
C ASN A 762 -19.40 12.83 -12.99
N TYR A 763 -19.33 13.93 -13.75
CA TYR A 763 -18.14 14.79 -13.80
C TYR A 763 -17.93 15.53 -12.46
N ALA A 764 -19.01 15.92 -11.77
CA ALA A 764 -18.92 16.46 -10.41
C ALA A 764 -18.31 15.46 -9.41
N ALA A 765 -18.57 14.16 -9.55
CA ALA A 765 -17.93 13.13 -8.71
C ALA A 765 -16.41 13.04 -8.96
N ILE A 766 -15.96 13.24 -10.21
CA ILE A 766 -14.53 13.31 -10.54
C ILE A 766 -13.90 14.59 -9.97
N ALA A 767 -14.61 15.72 -10.04
CA ALA A 767 -14.16 16.98 -9.42
C ALA A 767 -14.01 16.83 -7.89
N LEU A 768 -14.90 16.06 -7.26
CA LEU A 768 -14.81 15.76 -5.83
C LEU A 768 -13.58 14.92 -5.50
N ALA A 769 -13.33 13.87 -6.29
CA ALA A 769 -12.11 13.06 -6.13
C ALA A 769 -10.85 13.89 -6.33
N TRP A 770 -10.83 14.81 -7.30
CA TRP A 770 -9.73 15.75 -7.49
C TRP A 770 -9.48 16.61 -6.25
N ARG A 771 -10.54 17.19 -5.66
CA ARG A 771 -10.42 18.01 -4.46
C ARG A 771 -9.79 17.24 -3.30
N TYR A 772 -10.23 16.01 -3.07
CA TYR A 772 -9.66 15.15 -2.02
C TYR A 772 -8.23 14.70 -2.34
N LEU A 773 -7.91 14.44 -3.61
CA LEU A 773 -6.54 14.13 -4.02
C LEU A 773 -5.60 15.32 -3.81
N CYS A 774 -6.06 16.54 -4.06
CA CYS A 774 -5.30 17.75 -3.77
C CYS A 774 -5.03 17.91 -2.27
N GLU A 775 -6.04 17.68 -1.43
CA GLU A 775 -5.88 17.69 0.02
C GLU A 775 -4.85 16.66 0.49
N PHE A 776 -4.95 15.42 0.00
CA PHE A 776 -4.02 14.34 0.32
C PHE A 776 -2.59 14.61 -0.16
N ALA A 777 -2.43 15.17 -1.36
CA ALA A 777 -1.14 15.46 -1.97
C ALA A 777 -0.51 16.80 -1.51
N GLY A 778 -1.27 17.62 -0.78
CA GLY A 778 -0.86 18.97 -0.38
C GLY A 778 -0.71 19.93 -1.56
N THR A 779 -1.61 19.86 -2.54
CA THR A 779 -1.63 20.72 -3.73
C THR A 779 -2.88 21.61 -3.76
N ASP A 780 -2.83 22.70 -4.53
CA ASP A 780 -3.98 23.58 -4.69
C ASP A 780 -5.01 22.95 -5.65
N PRO A 781 -6.32 22.99 -5.36
CA PRO A 781 -7.36 22.48 -6.26
C PRO A 781 -7.39 23.13 -7.66
N SER A 782 -6.83 24.33 -7.85
CA SER A 782 -6.69 24.96 -9.16
C SER A 782 -5.42 24.56 -9.93
N GLU A 783 -4.53 23.76 -9.32
CA GLU A 783 -3.24 23.40 -9.92
C GLU A 783 -3.42 22.66 -11.27
N GLY A 784 -2.80 23.20 -12.32
CA GLY A 784 -2.84 22.65 -13.67
C GLY A 784 -4.18 22.79 -14.39
N ASP A 785 -5.07 23.70 -13.98
CA ASP A 785 -6.38 23.97 -14.61
C ASP A 785 -7.34 22.77 -14.71
N PHE A 786 -7.14 21.75 -13.87
CA PHE A 786 -7.92 20.51 -13.89
C PHE A 786 -9.45 20.75 -13.84
N PRO A 787 -10.00 21.63 -12.97
CA PRO A 787 -11.44 21.87 -12.93
C PRO A 787 -12.00 22.42 -14.26
N ARG A 788 -11.25 23.31 -14.93
CA ARG A 788 -11.65 23.89 -16.22
C ARG A 788 -11.63 22.82 -17.31
N ASP A 789 -10.54 22.05 -17.39
CA ASP A 789 -10.39 21.00 -18.40
C ASP A 789 -11.45 19.90 -18.24
N LEU A 790 -11.79 19.55 -16.99
CA LEU A 790 -12.85 18.58 -16.69
C LEU A 790 -14.23 19.06 -17.14
N LEU A 791 -14.58 20.33 -16.90
CA LEU A 791 -15.83 20.93 -17.39
C LEU A 791 -15.86 21.02 -18.92
N THR A 792 -14.71 21.33 -19.54
CA THR A 792 -14.58 21.35 -21.00
C THR A 792 -14.84 19.97 -21.60
N GLU A 793 -14.26 18.91 -21.01
CA GLU A 793 -14.53 17.53 -21.42
C GLU A 793 -15.97 17.09 -21.17
N MET A 794 -16.57 17.51 -20.05
CA MET A 794 -17.99 17.28 -19.75
C MET A 794 -18.87 17.87 -20.84
N ASN A 795 -18.68 19.15 -21.17
CA ASN A 795 -19.49 19.83 -22.19
C ASN A 795 -19.23 19.28 -23.59
N GLY A 796 -18.00 18.88 -23.90
CA GLY A 796 -17.71 18.10 -25.10
C GLY A 796 -18.53 16.81 -25.14
N HIS A 797 -18.54 16.04 -24.05
CA HIS A 797 -19.25 14.76 -23.96
C HIS A 797 -20.76 14.92 -24.13
N ILE A 798 -21.34 15.90 -23.45
CA ILE A 798 -22.77 16.22 -23.57
C ILE A 798 -23.10 16.65 -25.01
N SER A 799 -22.22 17.39 -25.68
CA SER A 799 -22.48 17.90 -27.03
C SER A 799 -22.65 16.83 -28.12
N GLU A 800 -21.98 15.69 -27.94
CA GLU A 800 -22.00 14.57 -28.87
C GLU A 800 -23.13 13.58 -28.56
N THR A 801 -23.77 13.72 -27.40
CA THR A 801 -24.70 12.72 -26.85
C THR A 801 -26.10 13.27 -26.59
N SER A 802 -26.23 14.58 -26.31
CA SER A 802 -27.50 15.25 -26.07
C SER A 802 -27.95 16.05 -27.30
N SER A 803 -29.24 15.93 -27.63
CA SER A 803 -29.92 16.79 -28.61
C SER A 803 -30.37 18.12 -28.03
N ASP A 804 -30.29 18.29 -26.70
CA ASP A 804 -30.76 19.45 -25.94
C ASP A 804 -29.58 20.39 -25.65
N ARG A 805 -29.62 21.60 -26.22
CA ARG A 805 -28.58 22.63 -26.09
C ARG A 805 -29.23 23.93 -25.63
N GLU A 806 -28.57 24.67 -24.73
CA GLU A 806 -29.08 25.99 -24.35
C GLU A 806 -29.18 26.92 -25.56
N PRO A 807 -30.26 27.72 -25.68
CA PRO A 807 -30.50 28.54 -26.86
C PRO A 807 -29.33 29.47 -27.20
N TRP A 808 -28.71 30.10 -26.18
CA TRP A 808 -27.58 31.00 -26.39
C TRP A 808 -26.34 30.29 -26.94
N VAL A 809 -26.09 29.04 -26.56
CA VAL A 809 -24.97 28.23 -27.07
C VAL A 809 -25.17 27.98 -28.55
N TRP A 810 -26.40 27.61 -28.95
CA TRP A 810 -26.73 27.37 -30.36
C TRP A 810 -26.65 28.64 -31.21
N ILE A 811 -27.09 29.78 -30.67
CA ILE A 811 -26.97 31.10 -31.30
C ILE A 811 -25.49 31.46 -31.48
N MET A 812 -24.68 31.35 -30.43
CA MET A 812 -23.25 31.68 -30.48
C MET A 812 -22.47 30.76 -31.42
N GLU A 813 -22.69 29.44 -31.36
CA GLU A 813 -22.08 28.46 -32.27
C GLU A 813 -22.37 28.81 -33.73
N THR A 814 -23.62 29.15 -34.04
CA THR A 814 -24.02 29.55 -35.38
C THR A 814 -23.36 30.88 -35.79
N ALA A 815 -23.37 31.88 -34.90
CA ALA A 815 -22.77 33.18 -35.18
C ALA A 815 -21.26 33.09 -35.42
N MET A 816 -20.53 32.34 -34.59
CA MET A 816 -19.08 32.15 -34.74
C MET A 816 -18.74 31.35 -36.00
N SER A 817 -19.53 30.32 -36.32
CA SER A 817 -19.36 29.59 -37.59
C SER A 817 -19.55 30.51 -38.80
N GLU A 818 -20.53 31.42 -38.75
CA GLU A 818 -20.74 32.41 -39.82
C GLU A 818 -19.61 33.45 -39.89
N MET A 819 -18.99 33.82 -38.76
CA MET A 819 -17.81 34.69 -38.73
C MET A 819 -16.60 34.00 -39.34
N ASP A 820 -16.35 32.74 -38.99
CA ASP A 820 -15.25 31.92 -39.50
C ASP A 820 -15.37 31.68 -41.00
N CYS A 821 -16.59 31.47 -41.51
CA CYS A 821 -16.86 31.37 -42.95
C CYS A 821 -16.85 32.73 -43.69
N GLY A 822 -16.69 33.86 -42.98
CA GLY A 822 -16.74 35.20 -43.57
C GLY A 822 -18.13 35.67 -44.03
N ASN A 823 -19.18 34.96 -43.63
CA ASN A 823 -20.56 35.23 -44.00
C ASN A 823 -21.25 36.23 -43.05
N TYR A 824 -20.75 36.38 -41.82
CA TYR A 824 -21.24 37.37 -40.86
C TYR A 824 -20.83 38.80 -41.27
N LYS A 825 -21.79 39.62 -41.69
CA LYS A 825 -21.53 40.98 -42.25
C LYS A 825 -21.62 42.12 -41.24
N HIS A 826 -22.15 41.88 -40.04
CA HIS A 826 -22.24 42.91 -39.03
C HIS A 826 -20.88 43.17 -38.37
N PRO A 827 -20.64 44.38 -37.82
CA PRO A 827 -19.38 44.69 -37.16
C PRO A 827 -19.13 43.82 -35.93
N PHE A 828 -17.95 43.20 -35.88
CA PHE A 828 -17.37 42.55 -34.71
C PHE A 828 -15.85 42.78 -34.71
N THR A 829 -15.23 42.69 -33.55
CA THR A 829 -13.78 42.85 -33.37
C THR A 829 -13.32 42.04 -32.16
N PHE A 830 -12.02 41.83 -32.00
CA PHE A 830 -11.45 41.24 -30.79
C PHE A 830 -10.65 42.30 -30.04
N ASP A 831 -10.83 42.36 -28.73
CA ASP A 831 -10.10 43.31 -27.89
C ASP A 831 -10.07 42.86 -26.42
N THR A 832 -9.15 43.42 -25.64
CA THR A 832 -9.06 43.18 -24.20
C THR A 832 -9.99 44.13 -23.45
N VAL A 833 -10.90 43.57 -22.65
CA VAL A 833 -11.81 44.32 -21.77
C VAL A 833 -11.63 43.79 -20.36
N ASP A 834 -11.39 44.68 -19.40
CA ASP A 834 -11.13 44.36 -17.99
C ASP A 834 -10.09 43.24 -17.78
N GLY A 835 -9.08 43.17 -18.66
CA GLY A 835 -7.99 42.19 -18.60
C GLY A 835 -8.27 40.85 -19.28
N GLU A 836 -9.46 40.63 -19.86
CA GLU A 836 -9.80 39.40 -20.59
C GLU A 836 -9.92 39.65 -22.10
N PHE A 837 -9.41 38.71 -22.90
CA PHE A 837 -9.53 38.76 -24.35
C PHE A 837 -10.94 38.39 -24.79
N CYS A 838 -11.65 39.36 -25.38
CA CYS A 838 -13.07 39.28 -25.66
C CYS A 838 -13.38 39.39 -27.15
N LEU A 839 -14.38 38.63 -27.59
CA LEU A 839 -15.13 38.89 -28.81
C LEU A 839 -16.12 40.03 -28.53
N LEU A 840 -15.96 41.14 -29.24
CA LEU A 840 -16.84 42.31 -29.15
C LEU A 840 -17.83 42.29 -30.30
N LEU A 841 -19.11 42.05 -30.00
CA LEU A 841 -20.19 42.06 -30.97
C LEU A 841 -21.48 42.63 -30.38
N ASN A 842 -22.39 43.08 -31.22
CA ASN A 842 -23.72 43.49 -30.77
C ASN A 842 -24.68 42.28 -30.85
N THR A 843 -25.31 41.91 -29.73
CA THR A 843 -26.22 40.76 -29.67
C THR A 843 -27.46 40.93 -30.56
N GLY A 844 -27.91 42.17 -30.78
CA GLY A 844 -28.98 42.50 -31.72
C GLY A 844 -28.59 42.20 -33.17
N HIS A 845 -27.35 42.50 -33.56
CA HIS A 845 -26.82 42.16 -34.89
C HIS A 845 -26.71 40.65 -35.09
N VAL A 846 -26.39 39.89 -34.04
CA VAL A 846 -26.39 38.43 -34.12
C VAL A 846 -27.79 37.92 -34.44
N MET A 847 -28.80 38.35 -33.69
CA MET A 847 -30.18 37.94 -33.93
C MET A 847 -30.70 38.38 -35.30
N ASP A 848 -30.34 39.59 -35.74
CA ASP A 848 -30.67 40.11 -37.07
C ASP A 848 -30.06 39.27 -38.20
N HIS A 849 -28.78 38.91 -38.09
CA HIS A 849 -28.08 38.04 -39.03
C HIS A 849 -28.76 36.67 -39.15
N LEU A 850 -29.08 36.04 -38.02
CA LEU A 850 -29.74 34.73 -38.01
C LEU A 850 -31.16 34.80 -38.60
N ALA A 851 -31.91 35.87 -38.35
CA ALA A 851 -33.27 36.03 -38.84
C ALA A 851 -33.37 36.27 -40.36
N HIS A 852 -32.41 37.01 -40.93
CA HIS A 852 -32.48 37.48 -42.32
C HIS A 852 -31.57 36.73 -43.30
N THR A 853 -30.66 35.88 -42.82
CA THR A 853 -29.83 35.05 -43.69
C THR A 853 -30.61 33.82 -44.18
N SER A 854 -30.83 33.72 -45.49
CA SER A 854 -31.63 32.66 -46.11
C SER A 854 -31.15 31.25 -45.78
N ALA A 855 -29.84 31.02 -45.72
CA ALA A 855 -29.23 29.74 -45.36
C ALA A 855 -29.41 29.34 -43.89
N LEU A 856 -29.78 30.29 -43.02
CA LEU A 856 -30.00 30.06 -41.59
C LEU A 856 -31.48 29.96 -41.22
N ARG A 857 -32.39 30.02 -42.20
CA ARG A 857 -33.84 30.09 -41.96
C ARG A 857 -34.38 28.91 -41.14
N ASP A 858 -33.92 27.70 -41.41
CA ASP A 858 -34.32 26.50 -40.65
C ASP A 858 -33.78 26.54 -39.22
N LYS A 859 -32.55 27.03 -39.03
CA LYS A 859 -31.97 27.24 -37.70
C LYS A 859 -32.74 28.32 -36.92
N TRP A 860 -33.08 29.45 -37.55
CA TRP A 860 -33.89 30.51 -36.95
C TRP A 860 -35.29 30.05 -36.54
N ASN A 861 -35.94 29.25 -37.38
CA ASN A 861 -37.27 28.73 -37.08
C ASN A 861 -37.28 27.79 -35.87
N GLY A 862 -36.21 27.00 -35.70
CA GLY A 862 -36.05 26.09 -34.57
C GLY A 862 -35.60 26.78 -33.26
N LEU A 863 -35.14 28.03 -33.29
CA LEU A 863 -34.61 28.71 -32.11
C LEU A 863 -35.71 29.06 -31.09
N PRO A 864 -35.57 28.63 -29.80
CA PRO A 864 -36.51 28.99 -28.73
C PRO A 864 -36.46 30.47 -28.37
N VAL A 865 -35.31 31.12 -28.62
CA VAL A 865 -35.05 32.52 -28.30
C VAL A 865 -34.94 33.31 -29.59
N LYS A 866 -35.82 34.31 -29.76
CA LYS A 866 -35.86 35.21 -30.92
C LYS A 866 -35.62 36.68 -30.57
N SER A 867 -35.42 36.99 -29.29
CA SER A 867 -35.18 38.34 -28.79
C SER A 867 -33.71 38.52 -28.40
N ASP A 868 -33.11 39.63 -28.84
CA ASP A 868 -31.76 40.05 -28.47
C ASP A 868 -31.60 40.24 -26.95
N ARG A 869 -32.62 40.80 -26.28
CA ARG A 869 -32.60 41.02 -24.82
C ARG A 869 -32.51 39.72 -24.04
N VAL A 870 -33.29 38.71 -24.47
CA VAL A 870 -33.30 37.38 -23.84
C VAL A 870 -31.97 36.67 -24.09
N PHE A 871 -31.46 36.73 -25.33
CA PHE A 871 -30.16 36.17 -25.68
C PHE A 871 -29.01 36.79 -24.85
N LYS A 872 -29.00 38.13 -24.74
CA LYS A 872 -28.01 38.85 -23.94
C LYS A 872 -28.12 38.53 -22.44
N ALA A 873 -29.32 38.37 -21.91
CA ALA A 873 -29.53 37.96 -20.52
C ALA A 873 -29.00 36.54 -20.26
N GLN A 874 -29.19 35.61 -21.21
CA GLN A 874 -28.63 34.25 -21.13
C GLN A 874 -27.11 34.26 -21.13
N LEU A 875 -26.47 35.05 -22.00
CA LEU A 875 -25.01 35.24 -22.01
C LEU A 875 -24.50 35.82 -20.67
N LYS A 876 -25.25 36.75 -20.06
CA LYS A 876 -24.90 37.29 -18.73
C LYS A 876 -25.02 36.23 -17.64
N HIS A 877 -26.10 35.43 -17.67
CA HIS A 877 -26.34 34.36 -16.71
C HIS A 877 -25.30 33.25 -16.79
N ALA A 878 -24.89 32.88 -18.02
CA ALA A 878 -23.81 31.93 -18.27
C ALA A 878 -22.41 32.44 -17.87
N GLY A 879 -22.30 33.70 -17.42
CA GLY A 879 -21.06 34.29 -16.93
C GLY A 879 -20.02 34.56 -18.01
N VAL A 880 -20.37 34.50 -19.30
CA VAL A 880 -19.42 34.71 -20.40
C VAL A 880 -19.20 36.18 -20.77
N ILE A 881 -20.07 37.08 -20.30
CA ILE A 881 -19.91 38.54 -20.49
C ILE A 881 -18.92 39.11 -19.46
N VAL A 882 -17.99 39.95 -19.93
CA VAL A 882 -16.98 40.61 -19.10
C VAL A 882 -17.38 42.05 -18.78
N GLY A 883 -17.42 42.41 -17.49
CA GLY A 883 -17.84 43.73 -17.05
C GLY A 883 -19.36 43.97 -17.12
N ASP A 884 -19.80 45.12 -16.62
CA ASP A 884 -21.23 45.46 -16.49
C ASP A 884 -21.75 46.44 -17.55
N LYS A 885 -20.88 46.97 -18.41
CA LYS A 885 -21.22 47.98 -19.42
C LYS A 885 -20.88 47.49 -20.81
N GLU A 886 -21.74 47.82 -21.76
CA GLU A 886 -21.41 47.65 -23.16
C GLU A 886 -20.26 48.59 -23.55
N VAL A 887 -19.45 48.10 -24.47
CA VAL A 887 -18.23 48.75 -24.91
C VAL A 887 -18.49 49.43 -26.25
N GLU A 888 -17.76 50.50 -26.51
CA GLU A 888 -17.75 51.17 -27.80
C GLU A 888 -16.36 51.04 -28.42
N ARG A 889 -16.31 50.68 -29.71
CA ARG A 889 -15.06 50.54 -30.47
C ARG A 889 -15.21 51.08 -31.88
N ARG A 890 -14.07 51.39 -32.50
CA ARG A 890 -14.02 51.77 -33.90
C ARG A 890 -13.72 50.52 -34.74
N ILE A 891 -14.71 50.04 -35.48
CA ILE A 891 -14.61 48.84 -36.34
C ILE A 891 -14.82 49.28 -37.79
N TYR A 892 -13.96 48.85 -38.71
CA TYR A 892 -14.04 49.19 -40.15
C TYR A 892 -14.28 50.69 -40.41
N THR A 893 -13.49 51.55 -39.75
CA THR A 893 -13.54 53.04 -39.80
C THR A 893 -14.73 53.71 -39.11
N ARG A 894 -15.75 52.98 -38.64
CA ARG A 894 -16.97 53.51 -38.01
C ARG A 894 -16.98 53.28 -36.50
N ARG A 895 -17.58 54.20 -35.74
CA ARG A 895 -17.77 54.08 -34.28
C ARG A 895 -18.99 53.19 -34.03
N VAL A 896 -18.78 52.02 -33.44
CA VAL A 896 -19.83 51.03 -33.15
C VAL A 896 -20.08 51.01 -31.65
N ARG A 897 -21.32 51.30 -31.25
CA ARG A 897 -21.79 51.31 -29.86
C ARG A 897 -22.46 50.00 -29.49
N TYR A 898 -22.65 49.80 -28.19
CA TYR A 898 -23.41 48.68 -27.63
C TYR A 898 -22.80 47.31 -27.95
N LEU A 899 -21.46 47.23 -27.97
CA LEU A 899 -20.77 45.94 -28.12
C LEU A 899 -20.79 45.23 -26.78
N THR A 900 -21.25 43.99 -26.79
CA THR A 900 -21.21 43.09 -25.64
C THR A 900 -19.85 42.40 -25.64
N PRO A 901 -19.03 42.59 -24.60
CA PRO A 901 -17.75 41.91 -24.45
C PRO A 901 -17.96 40.47 -23.97
N ILE A 902 -17.67 39.50 -24.83
CA ILE A 902 -17.82 38.08 -24.53
C ILE A 902 -16.43 37.44 -24.45
N SER A 903 -16.05 36.93 -23.27
CA SER A 903 -14.72 36.34 -23.05
C SER A 903 -14.53 35.09 -23.91
N VAL A 904 -13.48 35.08 -24.73
CA VAL A 904 -13.12 33.93 -25.58
C VAL A 904 -12.73 32.74 -24.72
N ASP A 905 -12.05 32.98 -23.60
CA ASP A 905 -11.65 31.93 -22.66
C ASP A 905 -12.83 31.29 -21.94
N ARG A 906 -13.84 32.09 -21.53
CA ARG A 906 -15.04 31.58 -20.87
C ARG A 906 -15.95 30.84 -21.85
N LEU A 907 -16.05 31.28 -23.11
CA LEU A 907 -16.76 30.56 -24.17
C LEU A 907 -16.17 29.16 -24.41
N ALA A 908 -14.84 29.03 -24.36
CA ALA A 908 -14.17 27.76 -24.57
C ALA A 908 -14.59 26.69 -23.54
N ALA A 909 -14.99 27.07 -22.32
CA ALA A 909 -15.51 26.12 -21.31
C ALA A 909 -16.84 25.45 -21.72
N PHE A 910 -17.60 26.06 -22.63
CA PHE A 910 -18.83 25.51 -23.22
C PHE A 910 -18.57 24.77 -24.55
N GLY A 911 -17.30 24.64 -24.97
CA GLY A 911 -16.91 24.06 -26.25
C GLY A 911 -17.19 24.98 -27.44
N LEU A 912 -17.24 26.29 -27.21
CA LEU A 912 -17.47 27.32 -28.22
C LEU A 912 -16.13 27.96 -28.62
N HIS A 913 -15.81 27.94 -29.92
CA HIS A 913 -14.57 28.48 -30.47
C HIS A 913 -14.87 29.39 -31.66
N VAL A 914 -14.02 30.40 -31.85
CA VAL A 914 -14.06 31.33 -32.99
C VAL A 914 -12.64 31.58 -33.47
N SER A 915 -12.46 31.67 -34.79
CA SER A 915 -11.17 31.96 -35.39
C SER A 915 -10.82 33.43 -35.21
N ILE A 916 -9.68 33.69 -34.57
CA ILE A 916 -9.20 35.06 -34.36
C ILE A 916 -8.63 35.59 -35.67
N ARG A 917 -9.24 36.67 -36.18
CA ARG A 917 -8.76 37.38 -37.36
C ARG A 917 -7.81 38.49 -36.96
N GLU A 918 -6.54 38.37 -37.36
CA GLU A 918 -5.47 39.32 -37.02
C GLU A 918 -5.80 40.76 -37.45
N ASP A 919 -6.54 40.95 -38.53
CA ASP A 919 -6.97 42.26 -39.02
C ASP A 919 -8.07 42.92 -38.17
N LEU A 920 -8.63 42.20 -37.19
CA LEU A 920 -9.71 42.64 -36.31
C LEU A 920 -9.35 42.63 -34.82
N ALA A 921 -8.13 42.26 -34.45
CA ALA A 921 -7.66 42.28 -33.06
C ALA A 921 -6.93 43.61 -32.78
N THR A 922 -7.66 44.65 -32.37
CA THR A 922 -7.13 46.03 -32.46
C THR A 922 -6.13 46.45 -31.38
N ASP A 923 -5.88 45.64 -30.34
CA ASP A 923 -4.83 45.91 -29.34
C ASP A 923 -4.00 44.66 -28.91
N ALA A 924 -4.25 43.47 -29.47
CA ALA A 924 -3.62 42.22 -28.98
C ALA A 924 -2.19 41.95 -29.48
N LEU A 925 -1.76 42.57 -30.59
CA LEU A 925 -0.43 42.32 -31.18
C LEU A 925 0.66 43.31 -30.71
N GLN A 926 0.33 44.34 -29.94
CA GLN A 926 1.32 45.31 -29.44
C GLN A 926 1.97 44.90 -28.10
N GLY A 927 1.51 43.81 -27.47
CA GLY A 927 2.06 43.30 -26.20
C GLY A 927 3.09 42.17 -26.33
N ALA A 928 3.38 41.67 -27.54
CA ALA A 928 4.33 40.56 -27.76
C ALA A 928 5.70 41.01 -28.30
N ALA A 929 5.94 42.32 -28.35
CA ALA A 929 7.22 42.92 -28.72
C ALA A 929 7.63 43.97 -27.68
N ALA A 930 7.90 43.53 -26.45
CA ALA A 930 8.69 44.24 -25.45
C ALA A 930 9.38 43.22 -24.53
#